data_AF-A0A7V3AFC4-F1
#
_entry.id   AF-A0A7V3AFC4-F1
#
_cell.length_a   1.000
_cell.length_b   1.000
_cell.length_c   1.000
_cell.angle_alpha   90.00
_cell.angle_beta   90.00
_cell.angle_gamma   90.00
#
_symmetry.space_group_name_H-M   'P 1'
#
loop_
_entity.id
_entity.type
_entity.pdbx_description
1 polymer ?
#
loop_
_entity_poly.entity_id
_entity_poly.type
_entity_poly.pdbx_seq_one_letter_code
_entity_poly.pdbx_strand_id
1 'polypeptide(L)'
;MIPRPLPVAAFLLCAFGTHAADTFTPDDFVVVSGPATPRVAYALRKSRSGLQIAIEVAGFAADGNGTGVHLGLAAAKQVALDERKARVEKTPDGTRYHFSVTAMDLVDGPDDWTKLRMALAVRWTGGPGGADRLRERFLHADAGAPHAGLASDPAAWCTLDLKEYENLVADRKARIAIDFEQPMDGKATVAIDDLQGRRIRNLLSGAARGKGPQTLYWDGLDDDGELVQAGEYRWRSLHHPGLRPEYLMSFCNGNETFTQPFGSNHQHFVAATTNGRQVFFAAAMTEGGFAMIGVDLQGAFLCGYNPIHGSGMDAIAIAADDKYLYAAHDGEAWGQHIRKDKPDWKDQVFMSLSRFEIADGRIRDYPGGKRFLKLEDHEWGPGAAKPALKKGMSLGGMALLDGKLYIASRKEDALLIVEAESGRSTGRIDLKSPGALTAHGGAIYAVSDGAVVKIDPAAGKPTTLIAAGKLDPRGLALDEKGTLYVADATTSTIQAFDAKGAARKTIGKPGGAYTGAYDAERMVNPRGLAVAGGRLWVAENRTNPKRALAWDLSSGKVVVEKFGNPPYGGPNAGFDDQDPTHWIGHGCRWKLDFEKKTATPLSVLGGSWGQMHYRFLRRDGRTFLIGLGGMTTIGELRPDGTLKDLALIASTHRYCFQLDWRPPEAFIEAFDKAYPDRKGRHADKGPGVLWVDTDGDGRPQAGEFDFSTQAEDFAGGYWGHDFMDLTLRLTARVKGRTVIVTLQPDGFHPSGAPHYPRLNDACAAGVPIDLPGCQVETTVDRFGNLICNSDPYMKSFAPDGRLLWRYANRWSNVHGSHNAPLPETGVLQGSLFFLGCARLDDRSDLFIVNGNHGRFFALTSDGLYVDEMFKDVRLGGSRDAYYIGGECFGGYFARSGKDGDYYLQTGGDGYRVFRLHGLQDARRAEGTVRVSPEQLAAAERNRARRLAEAQKPKDAVAKPVGKPLLIDGKENDWPRESTLDWDRNGRFPVKVKCGFDAENLYLFYDVADESPWANNGKDWTTLFKTGDSVDLQLGTDPGAPPDRRGPVPGDLRLLIAPFEGQPLAVLYRHRVPGAKNPVTFTCPWRSETVDVVRRIDGARIAVAKEKDRYRVEAAIPLADLGLKDVAGRKFKADFGVIYGDPEGTVNQLRSYWSNTATGLVNDVPGEIMLSPNLWGSLKMGGE
;
A
#
# COMPACT_ATOMS: atom_id res chain seq x y z
N MET A 1 66.99 -27.94 43.34
CA MET A 1 67.02 -28.52 41.99
C MET A 1 66.86 -27.34 41.01
N ILE A 2 67.87 -26.56 40.61
CA ILE A 2 69.14 -26.81 39.88
C ILE A 2 68.97 -27.67 38.60
N PRO A 3 69.56 -27.26 37.44
CA PRO A 3 68.95 -27.30 36.10
C PRO A 3 69.74 -28.06 34.99
N ARG A 4 69.16 -28.13 33.76
CA ARG A 4 69.79 -28.29 32.41
C ARG A 4 70.49 -29.65 32.07
N PRO A 5 70.90 -29.96 30.80
CA PRO A 5 70.79 -29.23 29.52
C PRO A 5 70.35 -30.06 28.26
N LEU A 6 70.23 -29.32 27.14
CA LEU A 6 70.35 -29.69 25.72
C LEU A 6 71.46 -30.72 25.37
N PRO A 7 71.48 -31.21 24.11
CA PRO A 7 72.59 -30.76 23.26
C PRO A 7 72.15 -30.15 21.93
N VAL A 8 72.84 -29.06 21.61
CA VAL A 8 72.98 -28.45 20.28
C VAL A 8 74.16 -29.16 19.58
N ALA A 9 73.95 -29.66 18.37
CA ALA A 9 74.95 -29.75 17.29
C ALA A 9 74.17 -30.07 16.00
N ALA A 10 73.91 -29.11 15.11
CA ALA A 10 74.82 -28.44 14.18
C ALA A 10 74.60 -28.96 12.75
N PHE A 11 74.02 -28.08 11.92
CA PHE A 11 74.34 -27.85 10.51
C PHE A 11 74.79 -29.05 9.65
N LEU A 12 73.89 -29.51 8.76
CA LEU A 12 74.12 -29.63 7.30
C LEU A 12 72.97 -30.42 6.66
N LEU A 13 72.05 -29.71 6.01
CA LEU A 13 71.41 -30.12 4.74
C LEU A 13 70.45 -29.00 4.31
N CYS A 14 71.03 -27.96 3.71
CA CYS A 14 70.32 -27.18 2.72
C CYS A 14 70.02 -28.07 1.50
N ALA A 15 68.91 -27.75 0.83
CA ALA A 15 68.45 -28.26 -0.47
C ALA A 15 67.58 -29.53 -0.45
N PHE A 16 66.34 -29.38 0.02
CA PHE A 16 65.15 -29.83 -0.72
C PHE A 16 64.00 -28.85 -0.47
N GLY A 17 64.00 -27.74 -1.20
CA GLY A 17 62.78 -26.99 -1.44
C GLY A 17 62.07 -27.59 -2.64
N THR A 18 60.78 -27.91 -2.52
CA THR A 18 59.71 -27.76 -3.53
C THR A 18 58.42 -28.41 -3.03
N HIS A 19 57.27 -27.84 -3.43
CA HIS A 19 55.88 -28.30 -3.28
C HIS A 19 55.04 -27.78 -2.09
N ALA A 20 54.92 -26.46 -1.97
CA ALA A 20 53.83 -25.83 -1.20
C ALA A 20 53.16 -24.64 -1.94
N ALA A 21 53.09 -24.65 -3.28
CA ALA A 21 52.66 -23.49 -4.09
C ALA A 21 51.47 -23.71 -5.05
N ASP A 22 50.76 -24.85 -4.98
CA ASP A 22 49.88 -25.32 -6.07
C ASP A 22 48.35 -25.28 -5.81
N THR A 23 47.86 -24.62 -4.77
CA THR A 23 46.43 -24.60 -4.45
C THR A 23 45.78 -23.23 -4.66
N PHE A 24 44.65 -23.21 -5.38
CA PHE A 24 43.71 -22.08 -5.44
C PHE A 24 42.81 -22.11 -4.21
N THR A 25 42.55 -20.96 -3.59
CA THR A 25 41.59 -20.82 -2.50
C THR A 25 40.21 -20.44 -3.05
N PRO A 26 39.11 -20.60 -2.29
CA PRO A 26 37.77 -20.19 -2.76
C PRO A 26 37.68 -18.74 -3.25
N ASP A 27 38.49 -17.83 -2.69
CA ASP A 27 38.52 -16.41 -3.09
C ASP A 27 39.07 -16.18 -4.50
N ASP A 28 39.86 -17.12 -5.01
CA ASP A 28 40.45 -17.03 -6.35
C ASP A 28 39.41 -17.24 -7.47
N PHE A 29 38.23 -17.80 -7.19
CA PHE A 29 37.28 -18.23 -8.23
C PHE A 29 36.22 -17.19 -8.61
N VAL A 30 36.15 -16.79 -9.88
CA VAL A 30 35.14 -15.91 -10.48
C VAL A 30 34.01 -16.74 -11.09
N VAL A 31 32.79 -16.54 -10.61
CA VAL A 31 31.58 -17.22 -11.13
C VAL A 31 31.12 -16.57 -12.43
N VAL A 32 30.83 -17.39 -13.44
CA VAL A 32 30.35 -16.95 -14.77
C VAL A 32 28.94 -17.46 -15.11
N SER A 33 28.44 -18.44 -14.35
CA SER A 33 27.09 -18.99 -14.50
C SER A 33 26.02 -18.09 -13.90
N GLY A 34 24.83 -18.07 -14.51
CA GLY A 34 23.64 -17.44 -13.95
C GLY A 34 22.92 -18.31 -12.91
N PRO A 35 21.86 -17.80 -12.26
CA PRO A 35 21.12 -18.52 -11.23
C PRO A 35 20.34 -19.74 -11.74
N ALA A 36 20.04 -19.82 -13.04
CA ALA A 36 19.30 -20.93 -13.66
C ALA A 36 20.18 -22.15 -13.99
N THR A 37 21.49 -22.05 -13.76
CA THR A 37 22.50 -23.00 -14.25
C THR A 37 23.40 -23.43 -13.09
N PRO A 38 23.84 -24.70 -13.00
CA PRO A 38 24.79 -25.12 -11.97
C PRO A 38 26.04 -24.24 -11.97
N ARG A 39 26.59 -23.95 -10.78
CA ARG A 39 27.72 -23.02 -10.62
C ARG A 39 28.89 -23.37 -11.53
N VAL A 40 29.28 -22.44 -12.39
CA VAL A 40 30.52 -22.48 -13.18
C VAL A 40 31.40 -21.31 -12.78
N ALA A 41 32.65 -21.58 -12.40
CA ALA A 41 33.60 -20.56 -11.99
C ALA A 41 35.01 -20.83 -12.50
N TYR A 42 35.83 -19.80 -12.66
CA TYR A 42 37.22 -19.94 -13.07
C TYR A 42 38.18 -19.16 -12.16
N ALA A 43 39.40 -19.66 -11.99
CA ALA A 43 40.50 -18.99 -11.32
C ALA A 43 41.74 -19.03 -12.23
N LEU A 44 42.54 -17.98 -12.18
CA LEU A 44 43.75 -17.76 -12.98
C LEU A 44 44.90 -17.38 -12.06
N ARG A 45 46.12 -17.78 -12.44
CA ARG A 45 47.35 -17.32 -11.81
C ARG A 45 48.44 -17.21 -12.87
N LYS A 46 48.88 -15.99 -13.15
CA LYS A 46 50.02 -15.75 -14.04
C LYS A 46 51.32 -16.00 -13.26
N SER A 47 52.23 -16.77 -13.86
CA SER A 47 53.58 -16.99 -13.34
C SER A 47 54.61 -16.57 -14.40
N ARG A 48 55.90 -16.67 -14.05
CA ARG A 48 56.98 -16.47 -15.04
C ARG A 48 56.99 -17.54 -16.14
N SER A 49 56.42 -18.73 -15.88
CA SER A 49 56.39 -19.86 -16.81
C SER A 49 55.13 -19.93 -17.68
N GLY A 50 54.07 -19.18 -17.34
CA GLY A 50 52.82 -19.19 -18.11
C GLY A 50 51.58 -18.84 -17.29
N LEU A 51 50.43 -19.42 -17.66
CA LEU A 51 49.13 -19.22 -17.02
C LEU A 51 48.61 -20.53 -16.44
N GLN A 52 48.37 -20.56 -15.14
CA GLN A 52 47.63 -21.64 -14.46
C GLN A 52 46.16 -21.27 -14.42
N ILE A 53 45.26 -22.20 -14.75
CA ILE A 53 43.80 -22.00 -14.75
C ILE A 53 43.13 -23.12 -13.95
N ALA A 54 42.16 -22.80 -13.11
CA ALA A 54 41.24 -23.78 -12.54
C ALA A 54 39.80 -23.44 -12.94
N ILE A 55 39.01 -24.42 -13.37
CA ILE A 55 37.59 -24.26 -13.67
C ILE A 55 36.78 -25.19 -12.76
N GLU A 56 35.86 -24.64 -11.99
CA GLU A 56 34.91 -25.37 -11.18
C GLU A 56 33.57 -25.47 -11.89
N VAL A 57 33.04 -26.70 -11.97
CA VAL A 57 31.72 -26.99 -12.51
C VAL A 57 30.94 -27.80 -11.49
N ALA A 58 29.89 -27.22 -10.94
CA ALA A 58 28.97 -27.91 -10.04
C ALA A 58 28.09 -28.90 -10.82
N GLY A 59 27.73 -30.02 -10.19
CA GLY A 59 26.79 -30.99 -10.73
C GLY A 59 25.33 -30.61 -10.47
N PHE A 60 24.40 -31.39 -11.04
CA PHE A 60 23.00 -31.36 -10.58
C PHE A 60 22.87 -32.15 -9.27
N ALA A 61 22.06 -31.65 -8.33
CA ALA A 61 21.96 -32.16 -6.96
C ALA A 61 21.48 -33.63 -6.83
N ALA A 62 21.02 -34.27 -7.91
CA ALA A 62 20.37 -35.59 -7.85
C ALA A 62 21.28 -36.77 -8.20
N ASP A 63 22.46 -36.56 -8.78
CA ASP A 63 23.15 -37.65 -9.50
C ASP A 63 24.69 -37.59 -9.53
N GLY A 64 25.32 -36.53 -9.05
CA GLY A 64 26.73 -36.53 -8.61
C GLY A 64 27.81 -36.92 -9.62
N ASN A 65 27.55 -37.15 -10.92
CA ASN A 65 28.61 -37.46 -11.88
C ASN A 65 28.35 -37.04 -13.34
N GLY A 66 29.38 -36.43 -13.92
CA GLY A 66 29.66 -36.33 -15.35
C GLY A 66 29.62 -34.90 -15.90
N THR A 67 30.73 -34.17 -15.78
CA THR A 67 30.90 -32.83 -16.37
C THR A 67 32.08 -32.84 -17.36
N GLY A 68 32.08 -31.91 -18.31
CA GLY A 68 33.19 -31.70 -19.24
C GLY A 68 33.36 -30.21 -19.53
N VAL A 69 34.58 -29.80 -19.88
CA VAL A 69 34.91 -28.38 -20.10
C VAL A 69 35.87 -28.23 -21.27
N HIS A 70 35.54 -27.32 -22.17
CA HIS A 70 36.39 -26.87 -23.26
C HIS A 70 36.76 -25.40 -23.00
N LEU A 71 38.05 -25.12 -22.88
CA LEU A 71 38.62 -23.80 -22.59
C LEU A 71 39.36 -23.26 -23.83
N GLY A 72 39.01 -22.05 -24.25
CA GLY A 72 39.73 -21.28 -25.26
C GLY A 72 40.49 -20.13 -24.62
N LEU A 73 41.77 -19.97 -24.98
CA LEU A 73 42.63 -18.84 -24.60
C LEU A 73 43.33 -18.29 -25.84
N ALA A 74 43.31 -16.97 -26.04
CA ALA A 74 44.00 -16.36 -27.18
C ALA A 74 44.66 -15.03 -26.80
N ALA A 75 45.89 -14.84 -27.24
CA ALA A 75 46.59 -13.55 -27.19
C ALA A 75 47.33 -13.33 -28.52
N ALA A 76 48.64 -13.56 -28.58
CA ALA A 76 49.36 -13.63 -29.87
C ALA A 76 49.06 -14.95 -30.60
N LYS A 77 48.88 -16.03 -29.83
CA LYS A 77 48.54 -17.37 -30.30
C LYS A 77 47.23 -17.83 -29.66
N GLN A 78 46.56 -18.78 -30.29
CA GLN A 78 45.32 -19.39 -29.81
C GLN A 78 45.61 -20.80 -29.26
N VAL A 79 45.05 -21.10 -28.09
CA VAL A 79 45.12 -22.40 -27.43
C VAL A 79 43.69 -22.86 -27.09
N ALA A 80 43.36 -24.10 -27.46
CA ALA A 80 42.13 -24.77 -27.07
C ALA A 80 42.45 -26.04 -26.26
N LEU A 81 41.85 -26.15 -25.08
CA LEU A 81 42.04 -27.23 -24.12
C LEU A 81 40.69 -27.87 -23.81
N ASP A 82 40.68 -29.18 -23.59
CA ASP A 82 39.51 -29.93 -23.14
C ASP A 82 39.83 -30.68 -21.84
N GLU A 83 38.85 -31.31 -21.21
CA GLU A 83 39.05 -32.00 -19.93
C GLU A 83 40.15 -33.07 -19.94
N ARG A 84 40.55 -33.61 -21.11
CA ARG A 84 41.62 -34.62 -21.22
C ARG A 84 43.00 -34.02 -20.99
N LYS A 85 43.12 -32.69 -21.17
CA LYS A 85 44.34 -31.92 -20.90
C LYS A 85 44.36 -31.30 -19.50
N ALA A 86 43.35 -31.56 -18.67
CA ALA A 86 43.28 -31.07 -17.30
C ALA A 86 43.68 -32.14 -16.27
N ARG A 87 44.26 -31.70 -15.15
CA ARG A 87 44.25 -32.48 -13.91
C ARG A 87 42.89 -32.27 -13.24
N VAL A 88 42.15 -33.37 -13.02
CA VAL A 88 40.77 -33.32 -12.52
C VAL A 88 40.72 -33.63 -11.03
N GLU A 89 40.00 -32.82 -10.27
CA GLU A 89 39.78 -32.94 -8.82
C GLU A 89 38.26 -32.98 -8.56
N LYS A 90 37.79 -33.91 -7.71
CA LYS A 90 36.37 -33.98 -7.31
C LYS A 90 36.14 -33.07 -6.10
N THR A 91 35.08 -32.26 -6.14
CA THR A 91 34.65 -31.38 -5.04
C THR A 91 33.31 -31.88 -4.48
N PRO A 92 32.91 -31.48 -3.25
CA PRO A 92 31.63 -31.89 -2.68
C PRO A 92 30.42 -31.62 -3.58
N ASP A 93 30.48 -30.51 -4.32
CA ASP A 93 29.37 -30.03 -5.16
C ASP A 93 29.61 -30.26 -6.67
N GLY A 94 30.73 -30.87 -7.09
CA GLY A 94 31.05 -31.00 -8.52
C GLY A 94 32.46 -31.47 -8.87
N THR A 95 33.05 -30.86 -9.89
CA THR A 95 34.38 -31.21 -10.44
C THR A 95 35.19 -29.95 -10.75
N ARG A 96 36.47 -29.95 -10.38
CA ARG A 96 37.43 -28.89 -10.66
C ARG A 96 38.49 -29.37 -11.66
N TYR A 97 38.69 -28.60 -12.74
CA TYR A 97 39.64 -28.89 -13.82
C TYR A 97 40.82 -27.92 -13.74
N HIS A 98 42.03 -28.43 -13.59
CA HIS A 98 43.25 -27.63 -13.53
C HIS A 98 44.02 -27.71 -14.86
N PHE A 99 44.26 -26.57 -15.49
CA PHE A 99 45.03 -26.41 -16.72
C PHE A 99 46.32 -25.62 -16.47
N SER A 100 47.32 -25.82 -17.31
CA SER A 100 48.54 -25.02 -17.35
C SER A 100 48.96 -24.78 -18.79
N VAL A 101 49.13 -23.51 -19.16
CA VAL A 101 49.55 -23.08 -20.49
C VAL A 101 50.87 -22.34 -20.36
N THR A 102 51.89 -22.72 -21.15
CA THR A 102 53.18 -22.02 -21.07
C THR A 102 53.09 -20.66 -21.75
N ALA A 103 53.93 -19.70 -21.33
CA ALA A 103 53.94 -18.38 -21.94
C ALA A 103 54.24 -18.44 -23.46
N MET A 104 55.13 -19.33 -23.89
CA MET A 104 55.52 -19.48 -25.30
C MET A 104 54.37 -19.94 -26.21
N ASP A 105 53.38 -20.65 -25.63
CA ASP A 105 52.22 -21.17 -26.36
C ASP A 105 51.12 -20.11 -26.57
N LEU A 106 51.19 -18.98 -25.86
CA LEU A 106 50.10 -18.00 -25.81
C LEU A 106 50.54 -16.58 -26.25
N VAL A 107 51.75 -16.18 -25.91
CA VAL A 107 52.29 -14.83 -26.17
C VAL A 107 53.64 -14.87 -26.89
N ASP A 108 53.93 -13.85 -27.69
CA ASP A 108 55.25 -13.67 -28.32
C ASP A 108 56.10 -12.62 -27.58
N GLY A 109 55.44 -11.68 -26.88
CA GLY A 109 56.09 -10.73 -25.98
C GLY A 109 55.23 -10.33 -24.77
N PRO A 110 55.80 -9.57 -23.81
CA PRO A 110 55.08 -9.14 -22.60
C PRO A 110 53.79 -8.34 -22.87
N ASP A 111 53.74 -7.57 -23.96
CA ASP A 111 52.60 -6.72 -24.29
C ASP A 111 51.36 -7.53 -24.73
N ASP A 112 51.54 -8.75 -25.25
CA ASP A 112 50.42 -9.57 -25.73
C ASP A 112 49.51 -10.06 -24.60
N TRP A 113 50.01 -10.08 -23.35
CA TRP A 113 49.17 -10.35 -22.18
C TRP A 113 48.01 -9.36 -22.01
N THR A 114 48.13 -8.14 -22.57
CA THR A 114 47.05 -7.13 -22.55
C THR A 114 45.95 -7.41 -23.58
N LYS A 115 46.19 -8.33 -24.53
CA LYS A 115 45.25 -8.73 -25.59
C LYS A 115 44.57 -10.07 -25.29
N LEU A 116 44.71 -10.58 -24.07
CA LEU A 116 44.22 -11.91 -23.70
C LEU A 116 42.70 -11.98 -23.87
N ARG A 117 42.24 -13.09 -24.43
CA ARG A 117 40.84 -13.47 -24.58
C ARG A 117 40.61 -14.84 -24.01
N MET A 118 39.43 -15.06 -23.44
CA MET A 118 39.05 -16.33 -22.83
C MET A 118 37.59 -16.64 -23.12
N ALA A 119 37.32 -17.92 -23.41
CA ALA A 119 35.97 -18.47 -23.53
C ALA A 119 35.93 -19.89 -22.98
N LEU A 120 34.78 -20.35 -22.51
CA LEU A 120 34.61 -21.72 -22.04
C LEU A 120 33.27 -22.31 -22.48
N ALA A 121 33.24 -23.61 -22.74
CA ALA A 121 32.02 -24.36 -22.98
C ALA A 121 31.97 -25.55 -22.01
N VAL A 122 30.86 -25.70 -21.32
CA VAL A 122 30.63 -26.73 -20.30
C VAL A 122 29.53 -27.65 -20.78
N ARG A 123 29.71 -28.94 -20.49
CA ARG A 123 28.65 -29.94 -20.66
C ARG A 123 28.40 -30.67 -19.34
N TRP A 124 27.14 -30.95 -19.08
CA TRP A 124 26.68 -31.86 -18.04
C TRP A 124 26.15 -33.09 -18.75
N THR A 125 26.78 -34.23 -18.53
CA THR A 125 26.44 -35.52 -19.16
C THR A 125 25.29 -36.22 -18.40
N GLY A 126 24.83 -37.38 -18.88
CA GLY A 126 23.81 -38.18 -18.18
C GLY A 126 22.36 -37.83 -18.53
N GLY A 127 22.13 -37.18 -19.67
CA GLY A 127 20.79 -36.95 -20.20
C GLY A 127 20.15 -38.22 -20.80
N PRO A 128 18.84 -38.21 -21.08
CA PRO A 128 18.13 -39.34 -21.68
C PRO A 128 18.78 -39.79 -22.99
N GLY A 129 18.94 -41.11 -23.18
CA GLY A 129 19.50 -41.68 -24.41
C GLY A 129 21.00 -41.48 -24.61
N GLY A 130 21.75 -41.13 -23.55
CA GLY A 130 23.21 -40.91 -23.62
C GLY A 130 23.60 -39.52 -24.15
N ALA A 131 22.65 -38.61 -24.30
CA ALA A 131 22.89 -37.21 -24.64
C ALA A 131 23.41 -36.42 -23.42
N ASP A 132 23.98 -35.23 -23.67
CA ASP A 132 24.28 -34.29 -22.61
C ASP A 132 22.97 -33.72 -22.02
N ARG A 133 22.88 -33.69 -20.70
CA ARG A 133 21.76 -33.11 -19.95
C ARG A 133 21.67 -31.60 -20.15
N LEU A 134 22.81 -30.93 -20.24
CA LEU A 134 22.91 -29.50 -20.54
C LEU A 134 24.25 -29.20 -21.22
N ARG A 135 24.24 -28.23 -22.13
CA ARG A 135 25.44 -27.58 -22.67
C ARG A 135 25.28 -26.09 -22.58
N GLU A 136 26.36 -25.43 -22.20
CA GLU A 136 26.38 -23.99 -22.12
C GLU A 136 27.77 -23.42 -22.42
N ARG A 137 27.82 -22.25 -23.03
CA ARG A 137 29.04 -21.52 -23.32
C ARG A 137 29.06 -20.19 -22.55
N PHE A 138 30.23 -19.82 -22.04
CA PHE A 138 30.45 -18.62 -21.24
C PHE A 138 31.66 -17.85 -21.76
N LEU A 139 31.64 -16.53 -21.53
CA LEU A 139 32.66 -15.59 -21.98
C LEU A 139 32.79 -15.54 -23.53
N HIS A 140 31.66 -15.57 -24.22
CA HIS A 140 31.55 -15.34 -25.67
C HIS A 140 30.99 -13.95 -25.96
N ALA A 141 31.58 -13.24 -26.91
CA ALA A 141 31.18 -11.90 -27.36
C ALA A 141 30.26 -11.92 -28.60
N ASP A 142 29.99 -13.10 -29.17
CA ASP A 142 29.15 -13.30 -30.35
C ASP A 142 27.72 -13.72 -29.98
N ALA A 143 26.76 -13.49 -30.89
CA ALA A 143 25.35 -13.84 -30.72
C ALA A 143 25.02 -15.33 -30.97
N GLY A 144 26.01 -16.22 -30.91
CA GLY A 144 25.83 -17.66 -31.12
C GLY A 144 24.94 -18.34 -30.07
N ALA A 145 24.38 -19.50 -30.43
CA ALA A 145 23.44 -20.23 -29.57
C ALA A 145 24.07 -20.61 -28.21
N PRO A 146 23.36 -20.46 -27.07
CA PRO A 146 23.91 -20.74 -25.74
C PRO A 146 24.43 -22.18 -25.56
N HIS A 147 23.84 -23.14 -26.27
CA HIS A 147 24.22 -24.57 -26.23
C HIS A 147 25.29 -24.97 -27.27
N ALA A 148 25.79 -24.00 -28.04
CA ALA A 148 26.89 -24.25 -28.97
C ALA A 148 28.19 -24.55 -28.20
N GLY A 149 29.12 -25.26 -28.85
CA GLY A 149 30.45 -25.50 -28.29
C GLY A 149 31.30 -24.23 -28.26
N LEU A 150 32.56 -24.39 -27.85
CA LEU A 150 33.55 -23.32 -27.89
C LEU A 150 33.71 -22.81 -29.33
N ALA A 151 33.45 -21.51 -29.56
CA ALA A 151 33.64 -20.87 -30.86
C ALA A 151 35.07 -21.06 -31.39
N SER A 152 35.22 -21.36 -32.69
CA SER A 152 36.53 -21.61 -33.32
C SER A 152 37.34 -20.33 -33.54
N ASP A 153 36.67 -19.20 -33.75
CA ASP A 153 37.29 -17.88 -33.93
C ASP A 153 37.51 -17.17 -32.57
N PRO A 154 38.77 -16.84 -32.21
CA PRO A 154 39.09 -16.06 -31.01
C PRO A 154 38.42 -14.68 -30.94
N ALA A 155 38.03 -14.08 -32.06
CA ALA A 155 37.34 -12.79 -32.05
C ALA A 155 35.98 -12.86 -31.33
N ALA A 156 35.36 -14.05 -31.33
CA ALA A 156 34.13 -14.34 -30.61
C ALA A 156 34.32 -14.58 -29.10
N TRP A 157 35.56 -14.56 -28.58
CA TRP A 157 35.86 -14.74 -27.15
C TRP A 157 35.99 -13.40 -26.45
N CYS A 158 35.52 -13.31 -25.20
CA CYS A 158 35.60 -12.09 -24.40
C CYS A 158 37.07 -11.72 -24.10
N THR A 159 37.37 -10.43 -24.16
CA THR A 159 38.65 -9.88 -23.68
C THR A 159 38.75 -10.03 -22.17
N LEU A 160 39.94 -10.37 -21.69
CA LEU A 160 40.21 -10.61 -20.28
C LEU A 160 41.43 -9.78 -19.84
N ASP A 161 41.20 -8.79 -19.00
CA ASP A 161 42.27 -8.03 -18.35
C ASP A 161 42.77 -8.79 -17.12
N LEU A 162 43.99 -9.34 -17.20
CA LEU A 162 44.61 -10.07 -16.10
C LEU A 162 44.89 -9.19 -14.88
N LYS A 163 45.20 -7.91 -15.07
CA LYS A 163 45.44 -6.97 -13.98
C LYS A 163 44.14 -6.66 -13.26
N GLU A 164 43.04 -6.49 -14.00
CA GLU A 164 41.71 -6.35 -13.42
C GLU A 164 41.27 -7.61 -12.65
N TYR A 165 41.53 -8.79 -13.21
CA TYR A 165 41.29 -10.07 -12.54
C TYR A 165 42.11 -10.20 -11.24
N GLU A 166 43.41 -9.91 -11.28
CA GLU A 166 44.29 -9.95 -10.09
C GLU A 166 43.81 -8.98 -9.01
N ASN A 167 43.42 -7.76 -9.39
CA ASN A 167 42.82 -6.80 -8.49
C ASN A 167 41.52 -7.34 -7.87
N LEU A 168 40.64 -7.95 -8.68
CA LEU A 168 39.37 -8.50 -8.21
C LEU A 168 39.56 -9.68 -7.22
N VAL A 169 40.57 -10.52 -7.42
CA VAL A 169 40.93 -11.59 -6.46
C VAL A 169 41.56 -11.02 -5.20
N ALA A 170 42.48 -10.05 -5.31
CA ALA A 170 43.06 -9.36 -4.16
C ALA A 170 41.97 -8.67 -3.32
N ASP A 171 41.00 -8.02 -3.98
CA ASP A 171 39.87 -7.37 -3.32
C ASP A 171 38.98 -8.36 -2.54
N ARG A 172 38.80 -9.59 -3.05
CA ARG A 172 38.06 -10.65 -2.34
C ARG A 172 38.80 -11.18 -1.12
N LYS A 173 40.12 -11.30 -1.20
CA LYS A 173 40.96 -11.72 -0.06
C LYS A 173 41.02 -10.63 1.01
N ALA A 174 40.91 -9.37 0.61
CA ALA A 174 40.83 -8.21 1.50
C ALA A 174 39.39 -7.90 1.96
N ARG A 175 38.47 -8.88 1.98
CA ARG A 175 37.13 -8.67 2.54
C ARG A 175 37.19 -8.52 4.06
N ILE A 176 36.29 -7.71 4.61
CA ILE A 176 36.17 -7.53 6.06
C ILE A 176 35.18 -8.58 6.57
N ALA A 177 35.69 -9.64 7.21
CA ALA A 177 34.88 -10.73 7.73
C ALA A 177 34.36 -10.43 9.14
N ILE A 178 33.11 -10.81 9.42
CA ILE A 178 32.49 -10.80 10.73
C ILE A 178 31.99 -12.21 11.01
N ASP A 179 32.62 -12.86 11.99
CA ASP A 179 32.26 -14.20 12.43
C ASP A 179 31.40 -14.13 13.69
N PHE A 180 30.32 -14.92 13.72
CA PHE A 180 29.46 -15.03 14.89
C PHE A 180 28.81 -16.43 14.97
N GLU A 181 28.36 -16.80 16.17
CA GLU A 181 27.62 -18.04 16.39
C GLU A 181 26.12 -17.78 16.27
N GLN A 182 25.43 -18.47 15.36
CA GLN A 182 23.97 -18.45 15.26
C GLN A 182 23.40 -19.48 16.26
N PRO A 183 22.74 -19.05 17.35
CA PRO A 183 22.34 -19.95 18.43
C PRO A 183 21.18 -20.92 18.07
N MET A 184 20.41 -20.60 17.03
CA MET A 184 19.21 -21.34 16.59
C MET A 184 18.98 -21.18 15.09
N ASP A 185 18.31 -22.14 14.46
CA ASP A 185 17.74 -21.94 13.13
C ASP A 185 16.71 -20.81 13.19
N GLY A 186 16.81 -19.85 12.28
CA GLY A 186 15.93 -18.69 12.32
C GLY A 186 16.46 -17.53 11.51
N LYS A 187 16.30 -16.32 12.04
CA LYS A 187 16.74 -15.07 11.45
C LYS A 187 17.81 -14.40 12.29
N ALA A 188 18.68 -13.65 11.61
CA ALA A 188 19.74 -12.87 12.20
C ALA A 188 19.75 -11.45 11.64
N THR A 189 19.95 -10.50 12.54
CA THR A 189 20.33 -9.11 12.22
C THR A 189 21.71 -8.85 12.77
N VAL A 190 22.58 -8.21 11.99
CA VAL A 190 23.92 -7.80 12.40
C VAL A 190 24.12 -6.35 12.00
N ALA A 191 24.47 -5.51 12.96
CA ALA A 191 24.78 -4.11 12.75
C ALA A 191 26.20 -3.79 13.23
N ILE A 192 26.85 -2.85 12.55
CA ILE A 192 28.18 -2.36 12.88
C ILE A 192 28.04 -0.94 13.41
N ASP A 193 28.60 -0.71 14.59
CA ASP A 193 28.69 0.57 15.25
C ASP A 193 30.17 0.95 15.41
N ASP A 194 30.47 2.24 15.53
CA ASP A 194 31.78 2.66 16.01
C ASP A 194 31.94 2.42 17.52
N LEU A 195 33.14 2.69 18.05
CA LEU A 195 33.41 2.51 19.48
C LEU A 195 32.63 3.49 20.38
N GLN A 196 32.06 4.55 19.82
CA GLN A 196 31.18 5.49 20.52
C GLN A 196 29.72 5.04 20.48
N GLY A 197 29.41 3.92 19.81
CA GLY A 197 28.08 3.34 19.69
C GLY A 197 27.24 3.96 18.57
N ARG A 198 27.83 4.75 17.66
CA ARG A 198 27.11 5.32 16.50
C ARG A 198 27.00 4.28 15.39
N ARG A 199 25.79 4.11 14.83
CA ARG A 199 25.54 3.20 13.70
C ARG A 199 26.34 3.58 12.46
N ILE A 200 27.14 2.63 11.97
CA ILE A 200 27.91 2.73 10.72
C ILE A 200 27.20 1.99 9.59
N ARG A 201 26.83 0.73 9.82
CA ARG A 201 26.25 -0.13 8.78
C ARG A 201 25.20 -1.08 9.36
N ASN A 202 24.06 -1.19 8.69
CA ASN A 202 23.14 -2.30 8.87
C ASN A 202 23.58 -3.45 7.94
N LEU A 203 24.48 -4.32 8.42
CA LEU A 203 25.14 -5.32 7.56
C LEU A 203 24.19 -6.44 7.13
N LEU A 204 23.36 -6.92 8.05
CA LEU A 204 22.36 -7.95 7.81
C LEU A 204 21.09 -7.57 8.57
N SER A 205 19.92 -7.66 7.93
CA SER A 205 18.64 -7.34 8.55
C SER A 205 17.67 -8.50 8.36
N GLY A 206 17.29 -9.19 9.44
CA GLY A 206 16.21 -10.19 9.45
C GLY A 206 16.41 -11.37 8.48
N ALA A 207 17.64 -11.72 8.13
CA ALA A 207 17.91 -12.73 7.11
C ALA A 207 17.98 -14.14 7.70
N ALA A 208 17.45 -15.13 6.98
CA ALA A 208 17.46 -16.52 7.43
C ALA A 208 18.89 -17.08 7.56
N ARG A 209 19.19 -17.76 8.67
CA ARG A 209 20.48 -18.40 8.96
C ARG A 209 20.26 -19.73 9.69
N GLY A 210 21.05 -20.73 9.31
CA GLY A 210 21.10 -22.00 10.02
C GLY A 210 21.90 -21.86 11.31
N LYS A 211 21.58 -22.68 12.30
CA LYS A 211 22.31 -22.78 13.57
C LYS A 211 23.79 -23.10 13.33
N GLY A 212 24.67 -22.52 14.15
CA GLY A 212 26.11 -22.77 14.13
C GLY A 212 26.92 -21.56 13.64
N PRO A 213 28.20 -21.75 13.33
CA PRO A 213 29.10 -20.66 12.97
C PRO A 213 28.71 -20.03 11.63
N GLN A 214 28.70 -18.69 11.59
CA GLN A 214 28.36 -17.88 10.42
C GLN A 214 29.46 -16.84 10.16
N THR A 215 29.70 -16.55 8.87
CA THR A 215 30.59 -15.47 8.43
C THR A 215 29.84 -14.52 7.50
N LEU A 216 29.89 -13.23 7.79
CA LEU A 216 29.42 -12.16 6.90
C LEU A 216 30.59 -11.31 6.42
N TYR A 217 30.45 -10.75 5.22
CA TYR A 217 31.47 -9.87 4.66
C TYR A 217 30.91 -8.45 4.55
N TRP A 218 31.61 -7.50 5.15
CA TRP A 218 31.34 -6.08 5.03
C TRP A 218 32.13 -5.49 3.85
N ASP A 219 31.46 -4.68 3.05
CA ASP A 219 32.02 -4.02 1.87
C ASP A 219 32.86 -2.78 2.19
N GLY A 220 33.06 -2.47 3.48
CA GLY A 220 33.83 -1.31 3.94
C GLY A 220 33.12 0.03 3.72
N LEU A 221 31.81 -0.01 3.44
CA LEU A 221 30.98 1.17 3.24
C LEU A 221 30.00 1.37 4.40
N ASP A 222 29.64 2.61 4.70
CA ASP A 222 28.52 2.92 5.58
C ASP A 222 27.16 2.75 4.87
N ASP A 223 26.05 3.05 5.55
CA ASP A 223 24.70 2.98 4.96
C ASP A 223 24.47 4.00 3.80
N ASP A 224 25.28 5.06 3.71
CA ASP A 224 25.25 6.05 2.64
C ASP A 224 26.06 5.61 1.41
N GLY A 225 26.80 4.49 1.51
CA GLY A 225 27.68 3.99 0.45
C GLY A 225 29.04 4.68 0.42
N GLU A 226 29.39 5.42 1.47
CA GLU A 226 30.68 6.08 1.63
C GLU A 226 31.69 5.18 2.34
N LEU A 227 32.97 5.35 2.02
CA LEU A 227 34.05 4.57 2.63
C LEU A 227 34.19 4.92 4.11
N VAL A 228 34.33 3.88 4.94
CA VAL A 228 34.64 4.05 6.36
C VAL A 228 36.12 4.32 6.61
N GLN A 229 36.46 4.65 7.86
CA GLN A 229 37.84 4.85 8.28
C GLN A 229 38.50 3.53 8.70
N ALA A 230 39.82 3.44 8.60
CA ALA A 230 40.55 2.30 9.14
C ALA A 230 40.53 2.37 10.68
N GLY A 231 40.25 1.27 11.35
CA GLY A 231 40.07 1.28 12.79
C GLY A 231 39.36 0.06 13.34
N GLU A 232 39.08 0.09 14.64
CA GLU A 232 38.28 -0.92 15.32
C GLU A 232 36.83 -0.49 15.40
N TYR A 233 35.92 -1.43 15.13
CA TYR A 233 34.48 -1.27 15.15
C TYR A 233 33.86 -2.35 16.02
N ARG A 234 32.66 -2.08 16.55
CA ARG A 234 31.86 -3.05 17.29
C ARG A 234 30.74 -3.55 16.41
N TRP A 235 30.47 -4.86 16.45
CA TRP A 235 29.25 -5.41 15.86
C TRP A 235 28.31 -5.90 16.96
N ARG A 236 27.01 -5.76 16.72
CA ARG A 236 25.92 -6.27 17.57
C ARG A 236 24.96 -7.08 16.71
N SER A 237 24.38 -8.12 17.29
CA SER A 237 23.41 -8.96 16.61
C SER A 237 22.20 -9.31 17.45
N LEU A 238 21.11 -9.63 16.76
CA LEU A 238 19.88 -10.19 17.32
C LEU A 238 19.51 -11.44 16.52
N HIS A 239 19.17 -12.52 17.22
CA HIS A 239 18.84 -13.82 16.67
C HIS A 239 17.49 -14.26 17.21
N HIS A 240 16.61 -14.77 16.36
CA HIS A 240 15.27 -15.25 16.77
C HIS A 240 14.76 -16.29 15.74
N PRO A 241 13.79 -17.15 16.08
CA PRO A 241 13.25 -18.17 15.16
C PRO A 241 12.44 -17.62 13.96
N GLY A 242 12.31 -16.30 13.83
CA GLY A 242 11.38 -15.63 12.89
C GLY A 242 10.07 -15.21 13.55
N LEU A 243 9.54 -14.03 13.19
CA LEU A 243 8.23 -13.60 13.65
C LEU A 243 7.14 -14.41 12.95
N ARG A 244 6.23 -14.99 13.74
CA ARG A 244 5.10 -15.76 13.23
C ARG A 244 3.79 -15.19 13.76
N PRO A 245 3.09 -14.34 12.98
CA PRO A 245 1.76 -13.87 13.36
C PRO A 245 0.74 -15.03 13.26
N GLU A 246 0.06 -15.32 14.36
CA GLU A 246 -1.06 -16.24 14.45
C GLU A 246 -2.35 -15.42 14.36
N TYR A 247 -3.13 -15.61 13.30
CA TYR A 247 -4.42 -14.96 13.16
C TYR A 247 -5.44 -15.55 14.15
N LEU A 248 -6.06 -14.69 14.97
CA LEU A 248 -7.07 -15.10 15.94
C LEU A 248 -8.48 -14.88 15.38
N MET A 249 -8.81 -13.65 15.02
CA MET A 249 -10.11 -13.26 14.46
C MET A 249 -10.09 -11.85 13.85
N SER A 250 -11.21 -11.47 13.21
CA SER A 250 -11.48 -10.14 12.71
C SER A 250 -12.79 -9.63 13.31
N PHE A 251 -12.93 -8.31 13.45
CA PHE A 251 -14.18 -7.69 13.85
C PHE A 251 -14.40 -6.36 13.13
N CYS A 252 -15.65 -5.89 13.11
CA CYS A 252 -16.10 -4.74 12.30
C CYS A 252 -15.93 -4.94 10.78
N ASN A 253 -16.28 -6.13 10.32
CA ASN A 253 -16.30 -6.55 8.91
C ASN A 253 -17.60 -7.31 8.57
N GLY A 254 -18.70 -7.05 9.28
CA GLY A 254 -19.98 -7.75 9.09
C GLY A 254 -20.02 -9.20 9.58
N ASN A 255 -19.01 -9.65 10.33
CA ASN A 255 -18.76 -11.06 10.62
C ASN A 255 -18.52 -11.88 9.33
N GLU A 256 -18.03 -11.23 8.28
CA GLU A 256 -17.63 -11.88 7.04
C GLU A 256 -16.23 -12.50 7.18
N THR A 257 -15.79 -13.19 6.14
CA THR A 257 -14.43 -13.76 6.09
C THR A 257 -13.36 -12.67 5.97
N PHE A 258 -12.08 -13.06 5.93
CA PHE A 258 -10.93 -12.16 6.17
C PHE A 258 -10.83 -10.96 5.23
N THR A 259 -11.29 -11.09 3.99
CA THR A 259 -11.08 -10.10 2.92
C THR A 259 -12.36 -9.58 2.31
N GLN A 260 -13.51 -10.03 2.82
CA GLN A 260 -14.81 -9.59 2.35
C GLN A 260 -15.23 -8.32 3.13
N PRO A 261 -15.19 -7.14 2.51
CA PRO A 261 -15.66 -5.91 3.15
C PRO A 261 -17.19 -5.94 3.30
N PHE A 262 -17.68 -5.38 4.41
CA PHE A 262 -19.09 -5.18 4.70
C PHE A 262 -19.41 -3.68 4.77
N GLY A 263 -19.64 -3.10 3.60
CA GLY A 263 -19.99 -1.70 3.45
C GLY A 263 -18.81 -0.76 3.21
N SER A 264 -19.10 0.54 3.38
CA SER A 264 -18.19 1.62 3.02
C SER A 264 -17.18 1.92 4.12
N ASN A 265 -15.92 2.10 3.73
CA ASN A 265 -14.89 2.59 4.64
C ASN A 265 -14.92 4.13 4.81
N HIS A 266 -15.57 4.86 3.93
CA HIS A 266 -15.63 6.33 3.97
C HIS A 266 -16.90 6.90 4.59
N GLN A 267 -18.02 6.21 4.43
CA GLN A 267 -19.32 6.65 4.94
C GLN A 267 -20.03 5.50 5.67
N HIS A 268 -21.20 5.81 6.22
CA HIS A 268 -22.08 4.84 6.88
C HIS A 268 -23.35 4.67 6.05
N PHE A 269 -24.07 3.57 6.28
CA PHE A 269 -25.32 3.34 5.56
C PHE A 269 -26.38 4.36 5.97
N VAL A 270 -26.98 5.03 4.97
CA VAL A 270 -28.04 6.02 5.16
C VAL A 270 -29.32 5.65 4.43
N ALA A 271 -29.28 4.70 3.50
CA ALA A 271 -30.44 4.23 2.74
C ALA A 271 -30.56 2.70 2.81
N ALA A 272 -31.79 2.21 2.73
CA ALA A 272 -32.11 0.80 2.66
C ALA A 272 -33.32 0.58 1.75
N THR A 273 -33.37 -0.55 1.04
CA THR A 273 -34.52 -0.96 0.22
C THR A 273 -34.58 -2.49 0.12
N THR A 274 -35.65 -3.03 -0.47
CA THR A 274 -35.81 -4.48 -0.65
C THR A 274 -36.58 -4.79 -1.92
N ASN A 275 -36.32 -5.96 -2.51
CA ASN A 275 -37.17 -6.57 -3.53
C ASN A 275 -37.99 -7.76 -2.96
N GLY A 276 -38.12 -7.85 -1.64
CA GLY A 276 -38.78 -8.94 -0.92
C GLY A 276 -37.93 -10.20 -0.71
N ARG A 277 -36.95 -10.46 -1.58
CA ARG A 277 -36.05 -11.63 -1.49
C ARG A 277 -34.76 -11.34 -0.73
N GLN A 278 -34.28 -10.11 -0.79
CA GLN A 278 -33.08 -9.64 -0.11
C GLN A 278 -33.21 -8.16 0.25
N VAL A 279 -32.30 -7.66 1.08
CA VAL A 279 -32.26 -6.27 1.53
C VAL A 279 -30.98 -5.62 1.07
N PHE A 280 -31.08 -4.36 0.65
CA PHE A 280 -29.94 -3.57 0.22
C PHE A 280 -29.70 -2.42 1.20
N PHE A 281 -28.43 -2.16 1.49
CA PHE A 281 -27.96 -1.01 2.26
C PHE A 281 -27.05 -0.14 1.42
N ALA A 282 -27.09 1.17 1.63
CA ALA A 282 -26.39 2.14 0.79
C ALA A 282 -25.78 3.30 1.60
N ALA A 283 -24.52 3.57 1.28
CA ALA A 283 -23.76 4.77 1.61
C ALA A 283 -23.41 5.48 0.29
N ALA A 284 -23.21 6.80 0.30
CA ALA A 284 -23.10 7.56 -0.95
C ALA A 284 -21.73 7.40 -1.63
N MET A 285 -20.68 7.11 -0.87
CA MET A 285 -19.34 6.92 -1.43
C MET A 285 -18.55 5.85 -0.69
N THR A 286 -17.59 5.24 -1.39
CA THR A 286 -16.53 4.41 -0.81
C THR A 286 -15.23 4.52 -1.60
N GLU A 287 -14.08 4.30 -0.97
CA GLU A 287 -12.78 4.12 -1.66
C GLU A 287 -12.26 2.68 -1.51
N GLY A 288 -12.51 2.06 -0.36
CA GLY A 288 -12.32 0.62 -0.12
C GLY A 288 -13.63 -0.01 0.31
N GLY A 289 -13.81 -1.30 0.09
CA GLY A 289 -15.08 -1.97 0.34
C GLY A 289 -16.19 -1.64 -0.67
N PHE A 290 -17.43 -1.58 -0.17
CA PHE A 290 -18.62 -1.41 -1.00
C PHE A 290 -19.52 -0.27 -0.52
N ALA A 291 -19.82 0.69 -1.39
CA ALA A 291 -20.74 1.77 -1.08
C ALA A 291 -22.16 1.24 -0.81
N MET A 292 -22.56 0.20 -1.55
CA MET A 292 -23.84 -0.48 -1.35
C MET A 292 -23.61 -1.99 -1.24
N ILE A 293 -24.45 -2.66 -0.44
CA ILE A 293 -24.41 -4.11 -0.28
C ILE A 293 -25.81 -4.69 -0.35
N GLY A 294 -25.93 -5.92 -0.84
CA GLY A 294 -27.09 -6.78 -0.72
C GLY A 294 -26.84 -7.84 0.35
N VAL A 295 -27.82 -8.10 1.20
CA VAL A 295 -27.81 -9.14 2.22
C VAL A 295 -29.07 -9.98 2.15
N ASP A 296 -28.96 -11.26 2.50
CA ASP A 296 -30.14 -12.11 2.64
C ASP A 296 -31.01 -11.68 3.83
N LEU A 297 -32.15 -12.36 4.01
CA LEU A 297 -33.07 -12.05 5.10
C LEU A 297 -32.51 -12.43 6.49
N GLN A 298 -31.35 -13.08 6.57
CA GLN A 298 -30.60 -13.41 7.78
C GLN A 298 -29.43 -12.44 8.03
N GLY A 299 -29.14 -11.54 7.08
CA GLY A 299 -28.09 -10.55 7.16
C GLY A 299 -26.72 -11.04 6.68
N ALA A 300 -26.66 -12.18 5.99
CA ALA A 300 -25.42 -12.62 5.34
C ALA A 300 -25.18 -11.83 4.05
N PHE A 301 -23.93 -11.46 3.81
CA PHE A 301 -23.54 -10.75 2.58
C PHE A 301 -23.84 -11.58 1.32
N LEU A 302 -24.44 -10.95 0.31
CA LEU A 302 -24.71 -11.55 -1.00
C LEU A 302 -23.87 -10.91 -2.11
N CYS A 303 -23.89 -9.58 -2.20
CA CYS A 303 -23.16 -8.86 -3.25
C CYS A 303 -22.86 -7.42 -2.85
N GLY A 304 -21.80 -6.86 -3.43
CA GLY A 304 -21.37 -5.48 -3.22
C GLY A 304 -21.38 -4.66 -4.52
N TYR A 305 -21.71 -3.38 -4.41
CA TYR A 305 -21.89 -2.44 -5.52
C TYR A 305 -21.21 -1.11 -5.21
N ASN A 306 -20.56 -0.52 -6.21
CA ASN A 306 -19.85 0.76 -6.09
C ASN A 306 -20.37 1.78 -7.09
N PRO A 307 -20.44 3.07 -6.72
CA PRO A 307 -20.89 4.13 -7.61
C PRO A 307 -19.99 4.24 -8.83
N ILE A 308 -20.56 4.78 -9.91
CA ILE A 308 -19.79 5.16 -11.09
C ILE A 308 -19.00 6.42 -10.73
N HIS A 309 -17.69 6.45 -11.01
CA HIS A 309 -16.88 7.64 -10.74
C HIS A 309 -17.50 8.89 -11.37
N GLY A 310 -17.58 9.96 -10.58
CA GLY A 310 -18.18 11.23 -10.99
C GLY A 310 -19.70 11.32 -10.85
N SER A 311 -20.40 10.32 -10.27
CA SER A 311 -21.87 10.34 -10.11
C SER A 311 -22.41 11.25 -8.99
N GLY A 312 -21.54 11.86 -8.17
CA GLY A 312 -21.89 12.54 -6.91
C GLY A 312 -21.68 11.65 -5.69
N MET A 313 -21.36 12.24 -4.53
CA MET A 313 -20.83 11.50 -3.36
C MET A 313 -21.47 11.86 -2.01
N ASP A 314 -22.38 12.83 -1.97
CA ASP A 314 -22.87 13.41 -0.73
C ASP A 314 -24.25 12.89 -0.32
N ALA A 315 -25.06 12.47 -1.29
CA ALA A 315 -26.34 11.82 -1.04
C ALA A 315 -26.57 10.63 -1.97
N ILE A 316 -27.33 9.65 -1.46
CA ILE A 316 -27.75 8.47 -2.19
C ILE A 316 -29.19 8.10 -1.86
N ALA A 317 -29.91 7.63 -2.86
CA ALA A 317 -31.20 6.96 -2.70
C ALA A 317 -31.23 5.71 -3.57
N ILE A 318 -31.82 4.63 -3.07
CA ILE A 318 -31.85 3.33 -3.77
C ILE A 318 -33.27 2.79 -3.87
N ALA A 319 -33.52 2.05 -4.95
CA ALA A 319 -34.73 1.25 -5.16
C ALA A 319 -34.33 -0.02 -5.93
N ALA A 320 -35.09 -1.10 -5.82
CA ALA A 320 -34.75 -2.36 -6.48
C ALA A 320 -36.00 -3.02 -7.10
N ASP A 321 -35.79 -3.68 -8.23
CA ASP A 321 -36.71 -4.70 -8.77
C ASP A 321 -36.09 -6.10 -8.63
N ASP A 322 -36.55 -7.05 -9.43
CA ASP A 322 -36.04 -8.43 -9.42
C ASP A 322 -34.68 -8.61 -10.08
N LYS A 323 -34.28 -7.67 -10.94
CA LYS A 323 -33.09 -7.73 -11.79
C LYS A 323 -32.06 -6.64 -11.46
N TYR A 324 -32.51 -5.43 -11.16
CA TYR A 324 -31.68 -4.24 -11.02
C TYR A 324 -31.84 -3.57 -9.65
N LEU A 325 -30.69 -3.17 -9.09
CA LEU A 325 -30.59 -2.16 -8.06
C LEU A 325 -30.35 -0.81 -8.73
N TYR A 326 -31.24 0.15 -8.50
CA TYR A 326 -31.14 1.52 -8.98
C TYR A 326 -30.57 2.40 -7.88
N ALA A 327 -29.63 3.28 -8.23
CA ALA A 327 -29.04 4.23 -7.29
C ALA A 327 -29.00 5.63 -7.89
N ALA A 328 -29.72 6.55 -7.26
CA ALA A 328 -29.59 7.97 -7.50
C ALA A 328 -28.50 8.54 -6.58
N HIS A 329 -27.58 9.31 -7.14
CA HIS A 329 -26.52 9.99 -6.39
C HIS A 329 -26.61 11.50 -6.60
N ASP A 330 -26.12 12.26 -5.65
CA ASP A 330 -26.09 13.72 -5.71
C ASP A 330 -24.87 14.26 -4.95
N GLY A 331 -24.36 15.40 -5.41
CA GLY A 331 -23.29 16.13 -4.75
C GLY A 331 -22.01 16.29 -5.59
N GLU A 332 -20.92 16.55 -4.87
CA GLU A 332 -19.60 16.85 -5.41
C GLU A 332 -18.97 15.60 -6.05
N ALA A 333 -18.10 15.81 -7.03
CA ALA A 333 -17.19 14.78 -7.50
C ALA A 333 -15.88 14.81 -6.68
N TRP A 334 -15.26 13.65 -6.49
CA TRP A 334 -13.95 13.57 -5.83
C TRP A 334 -12.92 14.47 -6.53
N GLY A 335 -12.17 15.24 -5.74
CA GLY A 335 -11.18 16.21 -6.23
C GLY A 335 -11.76 17.55 -6.70
N GLN A 336 -13.07 17.79 -6.55
CA GLN A 336 -13.67 19.10 -6.79
C GLN A 336 -13.21 20.10 -5.70
N HIS A 337 -12.51 21.16 -6.11
CA HIS A 337 -12.01 22.18 -5.18
C HIS A 337 -12.99 23.34 -5.06
N ILE A 338 -13.67 23.41 -3.92
CA ILE A 338 -14.61 24.48 -3.60
C ILE A 338 -13.96 25.46 -2.63
N ARG A 339 -14.03 26.75 -2.96
CA ARG A 339 -13.65 27.83 -2.05
C ARG A 339 -14.74 28.06 -1.00
N LYS A 340 -14.70 27.26 0.06
CA LYS A 340 -15.64 27.29 1.20
C LYS A 340 -15.29 28.37 2.26
N ASP A 341 -14.29 29.21 2.00
CA ASP A 341 -13.82 30.30 2.86
C ASP A 341 -14.78 31.50 2.91
N LYS A 342 -15.69 31.63 1.94
CA LYS A 342 -16.72 32.68 1.93
C LYS A 342 -18.03 32.23 2.60
N PRO A 343 -18.68 33.05 3.46
CA PRO A 343 -19.93 32.66 4.12
C PRO A 343 -21.10 32.31 3.20
N ASP A 344 -21.09 32.84 1.97
CA ASP A 344 -22.10 32.66 0.92
C ASP A 344 -21.61 31.76 -0.22
N TRP A 345 -20.61 30.90 0.05
CA TRP A 345 -20.11 29.99 -0.97
C TRP A 345 -21.24 29.13 -1.55
N LYS A 346 -21.10 28.83 -2.84
CA LYS A 346 -21.96 27.89 -3.56
C LYS A 346 -21.20 27.24 -4.70
N ASP A 347 -21.65 26.06 -5.09
CA ASP A 347 -21.09 25.35 -6.24
C ASP A 347 -22.17 24.64 -7.05
N GLN A 348 -21.84 24.30 -8.29
CA GLN A 348 -22.70 23.55 -9.21
C GLN A 348 -22.43 22.06 -9.05
N VAL A 349 -23.51 21.31 -8.82
CA VAL A 349 -23.53 19.86 -8.71
C VAL A 349 -24.70 19.31 -9.52
N PHE A 350 -24.77 17.98 -9.66
CA PHE A 350 -25.87 17.35 -10.38
C PHE A 350 -26.32 16.05 -9.71
N MET A 351 -27.61 15.76 -9.89
CA MET A 351 -28.18 14.49 -9.51
C MET A 351 -28.06 13.51 -10.67
N SER A 352 -27.60 12.29 -10.38
CA SER A 352 -27.42 11.22 -11.34
C SER A 352 -28.24 9.98 -11.00
N LEU A 353 -28.47 9.12 -11.99
CA LEU A 353 -29.12 7.82 -11.82
C LEU A 353 -28.34 6.73 -12.54
N SER A 354 -27.96 5.71 -11.78
CA SER A 354 -27.25 4.50 -12.25
C SER A 354 -28.07 3.25 -11.95
N ARG A 355 -27.75 2.13 -12.62
CA ARG A 355 -28.32 0.82 -12.33
C ARG A 355 -27.27 -0.29 -12.33
N PHE A 356 -27.49 -1.27 -11.47
CA PHE A 356 -26.59 -2.40 -11.25
C PHE A 356 -27.37 -3.70 -11.34
N GLU A 357 -26.82 -4.70 -12.01
CA GLU A 357 -27.40 -6.04 -12.01
C GLU A 357 -27.23 -6.67 -10.62
N ILE A 358 -28.34 -7.12 -10.03
CA ILE A 358 -28.38 -7.62 -8.66
C ILE A 358 -27.54 -8.88 -8.47
N ALA A 359 -27.47 -9.73 -9.49
CA ALA A 359 -26.83 -11.04 -9.39
C ALA A 359 -25.31 -10.96 -9.18
N ASP A 360 -24.65 -9.94 -9.74
CA ASP A 360 -23.18 -9.84 -9.78
C ASP A 360 -22.65 -8.43 -9.45
N GLY A 361 -23.54 -7.45 -9.30
CA GLY A 361 -23.21 -6.05 -9.04
C GLY A 361 -22.60 -5.28 -10.21
N ARG A 362 -22.68 -5.81 -11.44
CA ARG A 362 -22.18 -5.12 -12.64
C ARG A 362 -23.01 -3.89 -12.96
N ILE A 363 -22.33 -2.83 -13.40
CA ILE A 363 -22.98 -1.62 -13.91
C ILE A 363 -23.62 -1.94 -15.27
N ARG A 364 -24.86 -1.51 -15.48
CA ARG A 364 -25.57 -1.70 -16.75
C ARG A 364 -25.98 -0.38 -17.36
N ASP A 365 -25.43 -0.08 -18.53
CA ASP A 365 -25.71 1.15 -19.27
C ASP A 365 -27.19 1.26 -19.64
N TYR A 366 -27.72 2.48 -19.65
CA TYR A 366 -28.99 2.82 -20.27
C TYR A 366 -28.87 2.85 -21.79
N PRO A 367 -30.00 2.78 -22.55
CA PRO A 367 -29.98 2.88 -24.00
C PRO A 367 -29.13 4.05 -24.53
N GLY A 368 -28.37 3.79 -25.60
CA GLY A 368 -27.42 4.76 -26.16
C GLY A 368 -26.05 4.80 -25.46
N GLY A 369 -25.70 3.79 -24.66
CA GLY A 369 -24.39 3.67 -24.01
C GLY A 369 -24.19 4.63 -22.84
N LYS A 370 -25.28 5.11 -22.23
CA LYS A 370 -25.22 6.04 -21.10
C LYS A 370 -25.00 5.28 -19.80
N ARG A 371 -23.80 5.40 -19.23
CA ARG A 371 -23.41 4.73 -17.98
C ARG A 371 -24.28 5.15 -16.79
N PHE A 372 -24.58 6.44 -16.70
CA PHE A 372 -25.58 7.02 -15.82
C PHE A 372 -26.36 8.11 -16.55
N LEU A 373 -27.51 8.47 -15.99
CA LEU A 373 -28.33 9.57 -16.46
C LEU A 373 -28.08 10.78 -15.57
N LYS A 374 -27.87 11.94 -16.18
CA LYS A 374 -27.92 13.21 -15.46
C LYS A 374 -29.37 13.67 -15.40
N LEU A 375 -29.94 13.72 -14.20
CA LEU A 375 -31.36 14.04 -13.99
C LEU A 375 -31.59 15.54 -13.88
N GLU A 376 -30.74 16.24 -13.14
CA GLU A 376 -30.80 17.70 -13.01
C GLU A 376 -29.46 18.30 -12.56
N ASP A 377 -29.23 19.54 -12.96
CA ASP A 377 -28.20 20.44 -12.40
C ASP A 377 -28.80 21.31 -11.30
N HIS A 378 -28.01 21.62 -10.26
CA HIS A 378 -28.40 22.61 -9.25
C HIS A 378 -27.22 23.24 -8.50
N GLU A 379 -27.51 24.35 -7.82
CA GLU A 379 -26.59 25.01 -6.89
C GLU A 379 -26.74 24.46 -5.48
N TRP A 380 -25.61 24.18 -4.86
CA TRP A 380 -25.46 23.79 -3.46
C TRP A 380 -24.82 24.94 -2.69
N GLY A 381 -25.20 25.13 -1.42
CA GLY A 381 -24.37 25.82 -0.42
C GLY A 381 -25.05 27.02 0.22
N PRO A 382 -24.44 27.63 1.25
CA PRO A 382 -25.06 28.77 1.95
C PRO A 382 -25.58 29.88 1.03
N GLY A 383 -24.92 30.12 -0.11
CA GLY A 383 -25.32 31.08 -1.14
C GLY A 383 -26.38 30.60 -2.15
N ALA A 384 -26.82 29.34 -2.09
CA ALA A 384 -27.83 28.80 -2.99
C ALA A 384 -29.18 29.53 -2.84
N ALA A 385 -29.91 29.71 -3.94
CA ALA A 385 -31.15 30.46 -3.95
C ALA A 385 -32.27 29.81 -3.10
N LYS A 386 -32.39 28.47 -3.15
CA LYS A 386 -33.42 27.73 -2.41
C LYS A 386 -32.94 27.37 -0.99
N PRO A 387 -33.74 27.64 0.07
CA PRO A 387 -33.38 27.30 1.45
C PRO A 387 -32.99 25.83 1.68
N ALA A 388 -33.68 24.90 1.01
CA ALA A 388 -33.41 23.47 1.12
C ALA A 388 -32.00 23.09 0.60
N LEU A 389 -31.50 23.79 -0.42
CA LEU A 389 -30.19 23.56 -1.02
C LEU A 389 -29.05 24.28 -0.29
N LYS A 390 -29.38 25.13 0.69
CA LYS A 390 -28.38 25.78 1.55
C LYS A 390 -27.74 24.83 2.56
N LYS A 391 -28.45 23.75 2.90
CA LYS A 391 -28.09 22.83 3.99
C LYS A 391 -28.10 21.35 3.58
N GLY A 392 -28.35 21.04 2.31
CA GLY A 392 -28.39 19.66 1.84
C GLY A 392 -28.55 19.55 0.33
N MET A 393 -28.49 18.31 -0.16
CA MET A 393 -28.59 17.97 -1.56
C MET A 393 -30.02 18.09 -2.08
N SER A 394 -30.18 18.14 -3.41
CA SER A 394 -31.50 18.12 -4.02
C SER A 394 -32.19 16.77 -3.85
N LEU A 395 -31.42 15.67 -3.94
CA LEU A 395 -31.92 14.31 -3.78
C LEU A 395 -32.51 14.07 -2.37
N GLY A 396 -33.82 13.83 -2.31
CA GLY A 396 -34.56 13.53 -1.09
C GLY A 396 -34.77 12.05 -0.79
N GLY A 397 -34.84 11.21 -1.83
CA GLY A 397 -35.17 9.78 -1.76
C GLY A 397 -35.60 9.24 -3.12
N MET A 398 -35.90 7.92 -3.19
CA MET A 398 -36.36 7.25 -4.41
C MET A 398 -37.29 6.07 -4.08
N ALA A 399 -38.30 5.83 -4.92
CA ALA A 399 -39.16 4.66 -4.86
C ALA A 399 -39.42 4.09 -6.25
N LEU A 400 -39.59 2.77 -6.36
CA LEU A 400 -40.01 2.09 -7.58
C LEU A 400 -41.48 1.68 -7.46
N LEU A 401 -42.27 2.00 -8.49
CA LEU A 401 -43.65 1.56 -8.61
C LEU A 401 -44.03 1.39 -10.08
N ASP A 402 -44.55 0.22 -10.44
CA ASP A 402 -45.04 -0.13 -11.78
C ASP A 402 -44.04 0.19 -12.92
N GLY A 403 -42.77 -0.19 -12.73
CA GLY A 403 -41.70 0.03 -13.71
C GLY A 403 -41.16 1.47 -13.78
N LYS A 404 -41.64 2.37 -12.92
CA LYS A 404 -41.23 3.77 -12.87
C LYS A 404 -40.55 4.11 -11.55
N LEU A 405 -39.45 4.84 -11.65
CA LEU A 405 -38.73 5.43 -10.53
C LEU A 405 -39.30 6.83 -10.26
N TYR A 406 -39.66 7.05 -9.01
CA TYR A 406 -40.08 8.34 -8.48
C TYR A 406 -38.96 8.87 -7.60
N ILE A 407 -38.40 10.02 -7.97
CA ILE A 407 -37.17 10.56 -7.38
C ILE A 407 -37.47 11.94 -6.82
N ALA A 408 -37.26 12.13 -5.51
CA ALA A 408 -37.54 13.39 -4.84
C ALA A 408 -36.46 14.44 -5.18
N SER A 409 -36.86 15.54 -5.82
CA SER A 409 -36.03 16.70 -6.12
C SER A 409 -36.49 17.92 -5.33
N ARG A 410 -35.63 18.41 -4.43
CA ARG A 410 -35.85 19.66 -3.69
C ARG A 410 -35.58 20.90 -4.54
N LYS A 411 -34.73 20.76 -5.57
CA LYS A 411 -34.53 21.81 -6.56
C LYS A 411 -35.79 22.05 -7.37
N GLU A 412 -36.51 21.00 -7.79
CA GLU A 412 -37.74 21.15 -8.57
C GLU A 412 -39.00 21.29 -7.71
N ASP A 413 -38.92 21.03 -6.39
CA ASP A 413 -40.10 20.86 -5.52
C ASP A 413 -41.09 19.87 -6.15
N ALA A 414 -40.57 18.70 -6.54
CA ALA A 414 -41.33 17.68 -7.23
C ALA A 414 -40.72 16.27 -7.06
N LEU A 415 -41.54 15.26 -7.33
CA LEU A 415 -41.08 13.91 -7.64
C LEU A 415 -40.87 13.80 -9.15
N LEU A 416 -39.64 13.57 -9.59
CA LEU A 416 -39.31 13.28 -10.99
C LEU A 416 -39.70 11.83 -11.31
N ILE A 417 -40.30 11.61 -12.49
CA ILE A 417 -40.73 10.28 -12.93
C ILE A 417 -39.84 9.82 -14.07
N VAL A 418 -39.19 8.67 -13.89
CA VAL A 418 -38.26 8.07 -14.86
C VAL A 418 -38.65 6.62 -15.11
N GLU A 419 -38.75 6.21 -16.37
CA GLU A 419 -38.92 4.80 -16.73
C GLU A 419 -37.65 4.01 -16.35
N ALA A 420 -37.79 2.97 -15.52
CA ALA A 420 -36.65 2.28 -14.94
C ALA A 420 -35.78 1.57 -16.00
N GLU A 421 -36.41 0.98 -17.02
CA GLU A 421 -35.69 0.23 -18.06
C GLU A 421 -34.97 1.15 -19.07
N SER A 422 -35.65 2.21 -19.53
CA SER A 422 -35.13 3.08 -20.60
C SER A 422 -34.40 4.31 -20.10
N GLY A 423 -34.59 4.71 -18.84
CA GLY A 423 -34.06 5.96 -18.31
C GLY A 423 -34.78 7.21 -18.81
N ARG A 424 -35.87 7.05 -19.57
CA ARG A 424 -36.61 8.17 -20.14
C ARG A 424 -37.43 8.87 -19.06
N SER A 425 -37.27 10.18 -18.92
CA SER A 425 -38.17 11.00 -18.10
C SER A 425 -39.57 10.99 -18.71
N THR A 426 -40.58 10.73 -17.88
CA THR A 426 -42.00 10.67 -18.28
C THR A 426 -42.88 11.74 -17.67
N GLY A 427 -42.35 12.52 -16.72
CA GLY A 427 -43.07 13.63 -16.11
C GLY A 427 -42.58 13.93 -14.71
N ARG A 428 -43.41 14.66 -13.96
CA ARG A 428 -43.18 14.99 -12.56
C ARG A 428 -44.51 15.11 -11.80
N ILE A 429 -44.45 15.00 -10.47
CA ILE A 429 -45.56 15.31 -9.55
C ILE A 429 -45.09 16.43 -8.63
N ASP A 430 -45.76 17.58 -8.64
CA ASP A 430 -45.39 18.71 -7.78
C ASP A 430 -45.55 18.34 -6.29
N LEU A 431 -44.49 18.54 -5.51
CA LEU A 431 -44.42 18.18 -4.10
C LEU A 431 -43.40 19.05 -3.37
N LYS A 432 -43.83 19.86 -2.41
CA LYS A 432 -42.95 20.82 -1.72
C LYS A 432 -41.86 20.13 -0.91
N SER A 433 -40.62 20.61 -1.06
CA SER A 433 -39.41 20.16 -0.35
C SER A 433 -39.42 18.66 -0.05
N PRO A 434 -39.47 17.81 -1.09
CA PRO A 434 -39.69 16.38 -0.91
C PRO A 434 -38.48 15.71 -0.25
N GLY A 435 -38.75 14.72 0.59
CA GLY A 435 -37.75 13.95 1.35
C GLY A 435 -37.81 12.46 1.04
N ALA A 436 -37.65 11.64 2.08
CA ALA A 436 -37.73 10.19 1.95
C ALA A 436 -39.10 9.76 1.39
N LEU A 437 -39.11 8.72 0.56
CA LEU A 437 -40.32 8.15 0.00
C LEU A 437 -40.19 6.64 -0.18
N THR A 438 -41.35 5.99 -0.29
CA THR A 438 -41.51 4.56 -0.54
C THR A 438 -42.82 4.33 -1.31
N ALA A 439 -43.02 3.13 -1.84
CA ALA A 439 -44.22 2.77 -2.59
C ALA A 439 -44.86 1.50 -2.02
N HIS A 440 -46.19 1.48 -1.97
CA HIS A 440 -46.96 0.33 -1.52
C HIS A 440 -48.40 0.42 -2.03
N GLY A 441 -48.96 -0.72 -2.48
CA GLY A 441 -50.37 -0.82 -2.88
C GLY A 441 -50.80 0.19 -3.95
N GLY A 442 -49.95 0.42 -4.97
CA GLY A 442 -50.25 1.37 -6.06
C GLY A 442 -50.08 2.85 -5.71
N ALA A 443 -49.64 3.19 -4.49
CA ALA A 443 -49.47 4.55 -4.03
C ALA A 443 -48.03 4.84 -3.60
N ILE A 444 -47.67 6.13 -3.62
CA ILE A 444 -46.40 6.64 -3.11
C ILE A 444 -46.65 7.29 -1.75
N TYR A 445 -45.76 7.02 -0.80
CA TYR A 445 -45.74 7.64 0.52
C TYR A 445 -44.46 8.47 0.60
N ALA A 446 -44.57 9.77 0.85
CA ALA A 446 -43.44 10.68 0.77
C ALA A 446 -43.46 11.70 1.91
N VAL A 447 -42.28 12.18 2.29
CA VAL A 447 -42.12 13.38 3.10
C VAL A 447 -42.29 14.61 2.21
N SER A 448 -43.12 15.56 2.62
CA SER A 448 -43.27 16.87 1.96
C SER A 448 -43.39 17.96 3.03
N ASP A 449 -42.44 18.90 3.02
CA ASP A 449 -42.37 20.01 3.99
C ASP A 449 -42.51 19.54 5.46
N GLY A 450 -41.86 18.42 5.80
CA GLY A 450 -41.88 17.81 7.13
C GLY A 450 -43.14 17.00 7.48
N ALA A 451 -44.17 17.00 6.63
CA ALA A 451 -45.34 16.12 6.75
C ALA A 451 -45.11 14.79 6.02
N VAL A 452 -45.85 13.74 6.39
CA VAL A 452 -45.92 12.50 5.59
C VAL A 452 -47.23 12.47 4.82
N VAL A 453 -47.14 12.30 3.51
CA VAL A 453 -48.27 12.32 2.57
C VAL A 453 -48.37 11.01 1.79
N LYS A 454 -49.58 10.68 1.37
CA LYS A 454 -49.89 9.62 0.39
C LYS A 454 -50.26 10.25 -0.95
N ILE A 455 -49.74 9.72 -2.04
CA ILE A 455 -49.95 10.21 -3.40
C ILE A 455 -50.41 9.03 -4.26
N ASP A 456 -51.55 9.19 -4.91
CA ASP A 456 -51.92 8.35 -6.06
C ASP A 456 -51.19 8.90 -7.30
N PRO A 457 -50.27 8.14 -7.92
CA PRO A 457 -49.50 8.62 -9.07
C PRO A 457 -50.37 9.02 -10.27
N ALA A 458 -51.55 8.43 -10.44
CA ALA A 458 -52.46 8.77 -11.53
C ALA A 458 -53.19 10.10 -11.28
N ALA A 459 -53.53 10.39 -10.02
CA ALA A 459 -54.20 11.63 -9.64
C ALA A 459 -53.23 12.80 -9.38
N GLY A 460 -51.99 12.49 -8.96
CA GLY A 460 -50.91 13.46 -8.71
C GLY A 460 -51.12 14.36 -7.48
N LYS A 461 -52.17 14.17 -6.68
CA LYS A 461 -52.48 15.04 -5.52
C LYS A 461 -52.06 14.39 -4.19
N PRO A 462 -51.25 15.06 -3.35
CA PRO A 462 -50.88 14.54 -2.03
C PRO A 462 -52.02 14.66 -1.02
N THR A 463 -52.20 13.62 -0.20
CA THR A 463 -53.08 13.57 0.96
C THR A 463 -52.26 13.41 2.23
N THR A 464 -52.35 14.36 3.16
CA THR A 464 -51.59 14.32 4.42
C THR A 464 -52.07 13.18 5.32
N LEU A 465 -51.13 12.32 5.74
CA LEU A 465 -51.35 11.27 6.75
C LEU A 465 -50.86 11.71 8.12
N ILE A 466 -49.68 12.33 8.17
CA ILE A 466 -49.05 12.82 9.40
C ILE A 466 -48.66 14.27 9.17
N ALA A 467 -49.20 15.17 9.99
CA ALA A 467 -48.93 16.61 9.88
C ALA A 467 -47.48 16.96 10.23
N ALA A 468 -46.95 18.01 9.61
CA ALA A 468 -45.63 18.55 9.91
C ALA A 468 -45.49 18.95 11.39
N GLY A 469 -44.28 18.87 11.93
CA GLY A 469 -43.96 19.21 13.32
C GLY A 469 -44.33 18.13 14.34
N LYS A 470 -44.98 17.03 13.94
CA LYS A 470 -45.23 15.87 14.81
C LYS A 470 -44.01 14.95 14.96
N LEU A 471 -43.19 14.87 13.93
CA LEU A 471 -41.99 14.03 13.81
C LEU A 471 -40.95 14.79 12.99
N ASP A 472 -39.69 14.32 13.00
CA ASP A 472 -38.70 14.64 11.97
C ASP A 472 -38.46 13.40 11.07
N PRO A 473 -39.31 13.18 10.04
CA PRO A 473 -39.28 11.95 9.26
C PRO A 473 -38.06 11.88 8.33
N ARG A 474 -37.17 10.91 8.57
CA ARG A 474 -35.94 10.68 7.77
C ARG A 474 -35.98 9.44 6.88
N GLY A 475 -36.94 8.55 7.09
CA GLY A 475 -37.11 7.34 6.31
C GLY A 475 -38.51 6.76 6.46
N LEU A 476 -38.97 6.09 5.42
CA LEU A 476 -40.31 5.51 5.33
C LEU A 476 -40.23 4.08 4.79
N ALA A 477 -40.98 3.16 5.39
CA ALA A 477 -41.21 1.82 4.84
C ALA A 477 -42.62 1.34 5.22
N LEU A 478 -43.19 0.42 4.43
CA LEU A 478 -44.45 -0.22 4.75
C LEU A 478 -44.28 -1.75 4.78
N ASP A 479 -45.02 -2.41 5.68
CA ASP A 479 -45.17 -3.87 5.63
C ASP A 479 -46.29 -4.29 4.65
N GLU A 480 -46.45 -5.60 4.45
CA GLU A 480 -47.49 -6.19 3.60
C GLU A 480 -48.92 -5.85 4.05
N LYS A 481 -49.11 -5.48 5.33
CA LYS A 481 -50.41 -5.11 5.90
C LYS A 481 -50.72 -3.61 5.75
N GLY A 482 -49.79 -2.83 5.20
CA GLY A 482 -49.91 -1.38 5.05
C GLY A 482 -49.60 -0.60 6.33
N THR A 483 -48.92 -1.20 7.31
CA THR A 483 -48.38 -0.48 8.47
C THR A 483 -47.22 0.39 8.01
N LEU A 484 -47.29 1.70 8.27
CA LEU A 484 -46.27 2.67 7.91
C LEU A 484 -45.26 2.84 9.05
N TYR A 485 -43.99 2.58 8.76
CA TYR A 485 -42.86 2.81 9.67
C TYR A 485 -42.14 4.09 9.27
N VAL A 486 -41.97 5.00 10.24
CA VAL A 486 -41.34 6.29 10.05
C VAL A 486 -40.14 6.42 10.98
N ALA A 487 -38.96 6.66 10.42
CA ALA A 487 -37.77 6.97 11.21
C ALA A 487 -37.86 8.42 11.71
N ASP A 488 -37.95 8.60 13.02
CA ASP A 488 -38.03 9.90 13.67
C ASP A 488 -36.66 10.32 14.23
N ALA A 489 -36.05 11.32 13.59
CA ALA A 489 -34.75 11.84 14.03
C ALA A 489 -34.83 12.66 15.33
N THR A 490 -36.02 13.08 15.76
CA THR A 490 -36.17 13.83 17.02
C THR A 490 -35.94 12.91 18.22
N THR A 491 -36.49 11.69 18.17
CA THR A 491 -36.37 10.73 19.26
C THR A 491 -35.29 9.66 19.03
N SER A 492 -34.74 9.57 17.81
CA SER A 492 -33.92 8.44 17.34
C SER A 492 -34.64 7.08 17.46
N THR A 493 -35.93 7.05 17.13
CA THR A 493 -36.74 5.83 17.17
C THR A 493 -37.51 5.62 15.86
N ILE A 494 -38.12 4.46 15.68
CA ILE A 494 -39.07 4.23 14.59
C ILE A 494 -40.50 4.26 15.14
N GLN A 495 -41.34 5.06 14.51
CA GLN A 495 -42.75 5.21 14.83
C GLN A 495 -43.60 4.44 13.81
N ALA A 496 -44.41 3.49 14.28
CA ALA A 496 -45.32 2.72 13.43
C ALA A 496 -46.72 3.33 13.44
N PHE A 497 -47.33 3.47 12.27
CA PHE A 497 -48.66 4.04 12.05
C PHE A 497 -49.51 3.07 11.23
N ASP A 498 -50.82 3.11 11.42
CA ASP A 498 -51.74 2.41 10.52
C ASP A 498 -51.97 3.20 9.22
N ALA A 499 -52.74 2.60 8.31
CA ALA A 499 -53.08 3.18 7.02
C ALA A 499 -53.84 4.53 7.09
N LYS A 500 -54.35 4.92 8.27
CA LYS A 500 -55.03 6.21 8.52
C LYS A 500 -54.11 7.24 9.19
N GLY A 501 -52.84 6.89 9.45
CA GLY A 501 -51.88 7.76 10.12
C GLY A 501 -51.98 7.77 11.64
N ALA A 502 -52.69 6.81 12.26
CA ALA A 502 -52.76 6.72 13.72
C ALA A 502 -51.57 5.91 14.28
N ALA A 503 -50.89 6.46 15.29
CA ALA A 503 -49.73 5.84 15.93
C ALA A 503 -50.10 4.52 16.62
N ARG A 504 -49.24 3.51 16.46
CA ARG A 504 -49.44 2.15 16.98
C ARG A 504 -48.38 1.73 17.98
N LYS A 505 -47.10 1.91 17.63
CA LYS A 505 -45.98 1.39 18.42
C LYS A 505 -44.71 2.18 18.12
N THR A 506 -43.89 2.38 19.14
CA THR A 506 -42.51 2.84 19.03
C THR A 506 -41.57 1.63 19.03
N ILE A 507 -40.57 1.63 18.15
CA ILE A 507 -39.50 0.63 18.11
C ILE A 507 -38.17 1.34 18.41
N GLY A 508 -37.39 0.77 19.32
CA GLY A 508 -36.13 1.34 19.80
C GLY A 508 -36.26 2.14 21.10
N LYS A 509 -35.11 2.36 21.75
CA LYS A 509 -35.00 3.22 22.92
C LYS A 509 -34.64 4.65 22.51
N PRO A 510 -35.34 5.68 23.00
CA PRO A 510 -35.01 7.06 22.69
C PRO A 510 -33.67 7.46 23.31
N GLY A 511 -32.97 8.43 22.71
CA GLY A 511 -31.75 8.95 23.34
C GLY A 511 -30.76 9.76 22.51
N GLY A 512 -31.04 10.14 21.26
CA GLY A 512 -30.15 11.03 20.49
C GLY A 512 -28.69 10.54 20.41
N ALA A 513 -27.72 11.44 20.57
CA ALA A 513 -26.29 11.13 20.59
C ALA A 513 -25.93 10.08 21.66
N TYR A 514 -25.02 9.16 21.32
CA TYR A 514 -24.80 7.94 22.11
C TYR A 514 -23.36 7.81 22.60
N THR A 515 -23.18 7.86 23.93
CA THR A 515 -21.95 7.49 24.65
C THR A 515 -22.28 6.58 25.84
N GLY A 516 -21.27 5.87 26.35
CA GLY A 516 -21.39 4.99 27.52
C GLY A 516 -21.73 3.54 27.16
N ALA A 517 -22.30 2.79 28.10
CA ALA A 517 -22.60 1.37 27.94
C ALA A 517 -23.38 1.05 26.65
N TYR A 518 -22.95 0.00 25.95
CA TYR A 518 -23.56 -0.44 24.70
C TYR A 518 -24.92 -1.14 24.92
N ASP A 519 -25.87 -0.86 24.05
CA ASP A 519 -27.26 -1.28 24.07
C ASP A 519 -27.72 -1.39 22.61
N ALA A 520 -27.92 -2.62 22.17
CA ALA A 520 -28.31 -2.92 20.79
C ALA A 520 -29.63 -2.24 20.41
N GLU A 521 -30.53 -1.98 21.37
CA GLU A 521 -31.86 -1.40 21.13
C GLU A 521 -31.87 0.13 21.01
N ARG A 522 -30.73 0.79 21.26
CA ARG A 522 -30.59 2.24 21.08
C ARG A 522 -30.10 2.54 19.67
N MET A 523 -30.94 3.21 18.87
CA MET A 523 -30.58 3.69 17.54
C MET A 523 -30.06 5.14 17.61
N VAL A 524 -29.25 5.52 16.63
CA VAL A 524 -28.75 6.89 16.46
C VAL A 524 -29.12 7.36 15.06
N ASN A 525 -29.99 8.37 14.99
CA ASN A 525 -30.42 9.01 13.75
C ASN A 525 -30.78 7.98 12.63
N PRO A 526 -31.80 7.12 12.87
CA PRO A 526 -32.21 6.13 11.88
C PRO A 526 -32.66 6.82 10.58
N ARG A 527 -32.29 6.25 9.43
CA ARG A 527 -32.61 6.79 8.10
C ARG A 527 -33.25 5.74 7.21
N GLY A 528 -32.48 5.01 6.42
CA GLY A 528 -32.98 4.01 5.48
C GLY A 528 -33.78 2.91 6.18
N LEU A 529 -35.00 2.64 5.69
CA LEU A 529 -35.88 1.61 6.21
C LEU A 529 -36.29 0.64 5.09
N ALA A 530 -36.34 -0.65 5.40
CA ALA A 530 -36.93 -1.67 4.52
C ALA A 530 -37.67 -2.71 5.36
N VAL A 531 -38.81 -3.22 4.88
CA VAL A 531 -39.52 -4.32 5.54
C VAL A 531 -39.47 -5.56 4.65
N ALA A 532 -38.90 -6.65 5.16
CA ALA A 532 -38.81 -7.92 4.45
C ALA A 532 -38.66 -9.08 5.45
N GLY A 533 -39.28 -10.24 5.14
CA GLY A 533 -39.16 -11.45 5.96
C GLY A 533 -39.66 -11.29 7.41
N GLY A 534 -40.68 -10.46 7.64
CA GLY A 534 -41.21 -10.17 8.98
C GLY A 534 -40.31 -9.26 9.83
N ARG A 535 -39.28 -8.64 9.23
CA ARG A 535 -38.30 -7.80 9.91
C ARG A 535 -38.31 -6.38 9.35
N LEU A 536 -38.05 -5.41 10.22
CA LEU A 536 -37.73 -4.03 9.85
C LEU A 536 -36.21 -3.84 9.86
N TRP A 537 -35.65 -3.62 8.68
CA TRP A 537 -34.24 -3.35 8.45
C TRP A 537 -33.99 -1.85 8.52
N VAL A 538 -32.93 -1.46 9.23
CA VAL A 538 -32.63 -0.07 9.56
C VAL A 538 -31.17 0.25 9.28
N ALA A 539 -30.96 1.32 8.52
CA ALA A 539 -29.68 2.01 8.39
C ALA A 539 -29.63 3.21 9.35
N GLU A 540 -28.50 3.43 10.00
CA GLU A 540 -28.31 4.50 10.98
C GLU A 540 -27.23 5.47 10.50
N ASN A 541 -27.51 6.77 10.58
CA ASN A 541 -26.49 7.78 10.38
C ASN A 541 -25.64 7.91 11.65
N ARG A 542 -24.72 6.94 11.82
CA ARG A 542 -23.82 6.79 12.97
C ARG A 542 -22.46 6.26 12.55
N THR A 543 -21.42 6.64 13.28
CA THR A 543 -20.04 6.25 13.00
C THR A 543 -19.45 5.26 14.02
N ASN A 544 -19.98 5.21 15.25
CA ASN A 544 -19.37 4.53 16.39
C ASN A 544 -20.38 3.65 17.17
N PRO A 545 -20.45 2.34 16.87
CA PRO A 545 -19.95 1.70 15.65
C PRO A 545 -20.91 1.86 14.47
N LYS A 546 -20.39 1.90 13.23
CA LYS A 546 -21.23 1.75 12.03
C LYS A 546 -21.91 0.38 12.03
N ARG A 547 -23.22 0.31 11.78
CA ARG A 547 -23.94 -0.98 11.74
C ARG A 547 -25.11 -1.03 10.76
N ALA A 548 -25.46 -2.25 10.36
CA ALA A 548 -26.72 -2.62 9.73
C ALA A 548 -27.55 -3.46 10.72
N LEU A 549 -28.84 -3.15 10.84
CA LEU A 549 -29.70 -3.63 11.91
C LEU A 549 -31.00 -4.22 11.35
N ALA A 550 -31.52 -5.28 11.95
CA ALA A 550 -32.89 -5.74 11.72
C ALA A 550 -33.64 -6.01 13.02
N TRP A 551 -34.85 -5.48 13.11
CA TRP A 551 -35.80 -5.70 14.19
C TRP A 551 -36.82 -6.73 13.78
N ASP A 552 -37.04 -7.72 14.62
CA ASP A 552 -38.20 -8.60 14.47
C ASP A 552 -39.47 -7.82 14.82
N LEU A 553 -40.41 -7.74 13.88
CA LEU A 553 -41.61 -6.91 14.05
C LEU A 553 -42.54 -7.46 15.13
N SER A 554 -42.51 -8.77 15.38
CA SER A 554 -43.39 -9.42 16.36
C SER A 554 -42.96 -9.12 17.80
N SER A 555 -41.67 -9.31 18.11
CA SER A 555 -41.08 -9.10 19.43
C SER A 555 -40.67 -7.64 19.65
N GLY A 556 -40.39 -6.89 18.59
CA GLY A 556 -39.79 -5.57 18.68
C GLY A 556 -38.36 -5.61 19.22
N LYS A 557 -37.62 -6.70 18.99
CA LYS A 557 -36.23 -6.89 19.40
C LYS A 557 -35.29 -6.92 18.20
N VAL A 558 -34.04 -6.53 18.42
CA VAL A 558 -32.97 -6.67 17.43
C VAL A 558 -32.64 -8.15 17.27
N VAL A 559 -32.66 -8.64 16.02
CA VAL A 559 -32.36 -10.04 15.68
C VAL A 559 -31.22 -10.18 14.66
N VAL A 560 -30.85 -9.09 13.99
CA VAL A 560 -29.64 -9.00 13.16
C VAL A 560 -28.91 -7.72 13.54
N GLU A 561 -27.63 -7.85 13.87
CA GLU A 561 -26.73 -6.73 14.13
C GLU A 561 -25.38 -7.03 13.49
N LYS A 562 -25.01 -6.23 12.49
CA LYS A 562 -23.76 -6.39 11.74
C LYS A 562 -22.99 -5.08 11.79
N PHE A 563 -21.73 -5.13 12.20
CA PHE A 563 -20.86 -3.95 12.28
C PHE A 563 -20.02 -3.82 11.01
N GLY A 564 -20.20 -2.73 10.27
CA GLY A 564 -19.56 -2.52 8.98
C GLY A 564 -18.09 -2.10 9.08
N ASN A 565 -17.46 -1.90 7.92
CA ASN A 565 -16.04 -1.55 7.82
C ASN A 565 -15.67 -0.31 8.64
N PRO A 566 -14.46 -0.28 9.24
CA PRO A 566 -13.95 0.89 9.94
C PRO A 566 -13.79 2.09 9.00
N PRO A 567 -13.62 3.31 9.56
CA PRO A 567 -13.23 4.48 8.78
C PRO A 567 -11.97 4.20 7.95
N TYR A 568 -11.72 5.03 6.94
CA TYR A 568 -10.63 4.86 5.97
C TYR A 568 -9.27 4.54 6.63
N GLY A 569 -8.66 3.41 6.23
CA GLY A 569 -7.39 2.90 6.78
C GLY A 569 -7.50 2.16 8.13
N GLY A 570 -8.68 2.09 8.74
CA GLY A 570 -8.93 1.40 10.00
C GLY A 570 -8.41 2.10 11.28
N PRO A 571 -8.58 3.43 11.46
CA PRO A 571 -8.14 4.15 12.66
C PRO A 571 -9.01 3.79 13.87
N ASN A 572 -8.74 4.36 15.04
CA ASN A 572 -9.34 4.05 16.34
C ASN A 572 -9.07 2.62 16.83
N ALA A 573 -7.85 2.11 16.62
CA ALA A 573 -7.40 0.84 17.20
C ALA A 573 -6.95 1.00 18.67
N GLY A 574 -6.88 -0.10 19.42
CA GLY A 574 -6.32 -0.09 20.77
C GLY A 574 -6.45 -1.43 21.48
N PHE A 575 -5.53 -1.71 22.38
CA PHE A 575 -5.48 -2.99 23.12
C PHE A 575 -5.31 -2.72 24.61
N ASP A 576 -6.19 -3.30 25.44
CA ASP A 576 -6.03 -3.29 26.89
C ASP A 576 -4.97 -4.32 27.30
N ASP A 577 -3.78 -3.84 27.62
CA ASP A 577 -2.62 -4.66 27.97
C ASP A 577 -2.85 -5.59 29.18
N GLN A 578 -3.86 -5.33 30.01
CA GLN A 578 -4.20 -6.17 31.18
C GLN A 578 -5.26 -7.26 30.87
N ASP A 579 -5.95 -7.18 29.74
CA ASP A 579 -6.93 -8.18 29.32
C ASP A 579 -6.88 -8.41 27.80
N PRO A 580 -6.30 -9.54 27.31
CA PRO A 580 -6.21 -9.89 25.89
C PRO A 580 -7.56 -9.97 25.17
N THR A 581 -8.68 -9.98 25.88
CA THR A 581 -10.03 -9.99 25.30
C THR A 581 -10.63 -8.59 25.14
N HIS A 582 -10.00 -7.52 25.63
CA HIS A 582 -10.53 -6.16 25.57
C HIS A 582 -9.77 -5.26 24.57
N TRP A 583 -10.52 -4.72 23.62
CA TRP A 583 -9.98 -4.00 22.47
C TRP A 583 -10.73 -2.69 22.20
N ILE A 584 -10.13 -1.79 21.44
CA ILE A 584 -10.77 -0.59 20.92
C ILE A 584 -10.86 -0.69 19.39
N GLY A 585 -12.01 -0.31 18.84
CA GLY A 585 -12.28 -0.25 17.41
C GLY A 585 -13.53 0.58 17.18
N HIS A 586 -13.62 1.34 16.07
CA HIS A 586 -14.82 2.13 15.73
C HIS A 586 -15.27 3.09 16.87
N GLY A 587 -14.32 3.67 17.61
CA GLY A 587 -14.62 4.55 18.76
C GLY A 587 -15.34 3.86 19.92
N CYS A 588 -15.24 2.53 20.00
CA CYS A 588 -15.91 1.70 21.00
C CYS A 588 -14.93 0.74 21.66
N ARG A 589 -15.23 0.37 22.91
CA ARG A 589 -14.59 -0.76 23.58
C ARG A 589 -15.30 -2.05 23.20
N TRP A 590 -14.55 -3.12 23.00
CA TRP A 590 -15.03 -4.41 22.57
C TRP A 590 -14.52 -5.51 23.49
N LYS A 591 -15.35 -6.53 23.69
CA LYS A 591 -14.94 -7.82 24.21
C LYS A 591 -14.91 -8.84 23.08
N LEU A 592 -13.77 -9.48 22.90
CA LEU A 592 -13.55 -10.52 21.89
C LEU A 592 -13.59 -11.91 22.54
N ASP A 593 -14.22 -12.86 21.86
CA ASP A 593 -14.19 -14.28 22.16
C ASP A 593 -13.47 -14.98 21.00
N PHE A 594 -12.20 -15.33 21.20
CA PHE A 594 -11.35 -15.91 20.15
C PHE A 594 -11.79 -17.31 19.73
N GLU A 595 -12.41 -18.08 20.64
CA GLU A 595 -12.90 -19.43 20.33
C GLU A 595 -14.15 -19.37 19.46
N LYS A 596 -15.11 -18.50 19.83
CA LYS A 596 -16.35 -18.33 19.07
C LYS A 596 -16.20 -17.39 17.87
N LYS A 597 -15.09 -16.67 17.79
CA LYS A 597 -14.82 -15.62 16.79
C LYS A 597 -15.91 -14.55 16.78
N THR A 598 -16.31 -14.10 17.96
CA THR A 598 -17.34 -13.06 18.13
C THR A 598 -16.77 -11.83 18.83
N ALA A 599 -17.33 -10.67 18.47
CA ALA A 599 -16.97 -9.38 19.05
C ALA A 599 -18.23 -8.68 19.56
N THR A 600 -18.23 -8.32 20.84
CA THR A 600 -19.36 -7.66 21.50
C THR A 600 -18.94 -6.26 21.94
N PRO A 601 -19.61 -5.19 21.49
CA PRO A 601 -19.32 -3.86 21.99
C PRO A 601 -19.71 -3.75 23.47
N LEU A 602 -18.84 -3.13 24.27
CA LEU A 602 -19.01 -2.91 25.70
C LEU A 602 -19.52 -1.49 25.97
N SER A 603 -18.86 -0.50 25.37
CA SER A 603 -19.21 0.91 25.50
C SER A 603 -18.80 1.71 24.28
N VAL A 604 -19.55 2.76 23.98
CA VAL A 604 -19.17 3.82 23.05
C VAL A 604 -18.36 4.83 23.84
N LEU A 605 -17.10 5.03 23.48
CA LEU A 605 -16.17 5.87 24.26
C LEU A 605 -16.66 7.31 24.36
N GLY A 606 -17.20 7.85 23.27
CA GLY A 606 -17.34 9.30 23.14
C GLY A 606 -15.95 9.95 22.97
N GLY A 607 -15.82 11.19 23.42
CA GLY A 607 -14.64 12.02 23.21
C GLY A 607 -14.80 12.99 22.04
N SER A 608 -14.06 14.08 22.10
CA SER A 608 -14.21 15.21 21.16
C SER A 608 -13.30 15.08 19.93
N TRP A 609 -12.39 14.10 19.93
CA TRP A 609 -11.28 14.01 18.99
C TRP A 609 -11.15 12.59 18.41
N GLY A 610 -11.14 12.45 17.08
CA GLY A 610 -10.86 11.17 16.42
C GLY A 610 -9.37 10.82 16.46
N GLN A 611 -9.02 9.55 16.68
CA GLN A 611 -7.63 9.08 16.84
C GLN A 611 -7.30 7.92 15.89
N MET A 612 -6.02 7.77 15.55
CA MET A 612 -5.51 6.60 14.81
C MET A 612 -5.45 5.37 15.72
N HIS A 613 -4.93 5.52 16.94
CA HIS A 613 -5.02 4.48 17.97
C HIS A 613 -5.03 5.05 19.40
N TYR A 614 -5.33 4.20 20.37
CA TYR A 614 -5.32 4.49 21.80
C TYR A 614 -4.42 3.53 22.57
N ARG A 615 -3.52 4.10 23.39
CA ARG A 615 -2.71 3.38 24.38
C ARG A 615 -3.35 3.44 25.75
N PHE A 616 -3.45 2.30 26.41
CA PHE A 616 -3.85 2.22 27.82
C PHE A 616 -2.68 2.58 28.72
N LEU A 617 -2.92 3.48 29.66
CA LEU A 617 -1.98 3.85 30.71
C LEU A 617 -2.69 3.80 32.06
N ARG A 618 -2.16 3.02 33.00
CA ARG A 618 -2.71 2.91 34.36
C ARG A 618 -1.76 3.55 35.34
N ARG A 619 -2.25 4.52 36.11
CA ARG A 619 -1.45 5.27 37.09
C ARG A 619 -2.35 5.76 38.21
N ASP A 620 -1.91 5.60 39.44
CA ASP A 620 -2.58 6.12 40.64
C ASP A 620 -4.06 5.70 40.74
N GLY A 621 -4.37 4.45 40.35
CA GLY A 621 -5.73 3.88 40.35
C GLY A 621 -6.63 4.37 39.21
N ARG A 622 -6.13 5.23 38.32
CA ARG A 622 -6.84 5.76 37.15
C ARG A 622 -6.39 5.05 35.88
N THR A 623 -7.28 5.01 34.89
CA THR A 623 -6.98 4.51 33.55
C THR A 623 -7.08 5.64 32.55
N PHE A 624 -5.97 5.95 31.89
CA PHE A 624 -5.88 6.94 30.83
C PHE A 624 -5.81 6.25 29.48
N LEU A 625 -6.35 6.91 28.46
CA LEU A 625 -6.10 6.60 27.06
C LEU A 625 -5.28 7.72 26.45
N ILE A 626 -4.09 7.38 25.95
CA ILE A 626 -3.27 8.27 25.14
C ILE A 626 -3.65 8.02 23.68
N GLY A 627 -4.31 9.00 23.07
CA GLY A 627 -4.76 8.93 21.68
C GLY A 627 -3.72 9.51 20.74
N LEU A 628 -3.27 8.72 19.76
CA LEU A 628 -2.35 9.15 18.72
C LEU A 628 -3.11 9.54 17.45
N GLY A 629 -2.83 10.72 16.91
CA GLY A 629 -3.35 11.23 15.65
C GLY A 629 -2.66 12.55 15.30
N GLY A 630 -3.20 13.36 14.37
CA GLY A 630 -2.62 14.69 14.08
C GLY A 630 -2.47 15.58 15.32
N MET A 631 -3.23 15.29 16.39
CA MET A 631 -3.03 15.75 17.76
C MET A 631 -2.87 14.54 18.68
N THR A 632 -2.03 14.66 19.71
CA THR A 632 -1.99 13.64 20.77
C THR A 632 -2.88 14.07 21.92
N THR A 633 -3.85 13.22 22.29
CA THR A 633 -4.82 13.49 23.36
C THR A 633 -4.57 12.63 24.58
N ILE A 634 -4.84 13.17 25.76
CA ILE A 634 -4.89 12.44 27.03
C ILE A 634 -6.32 12.48 27.51
N GLY A 635 -6.96 11.31 27.58
CA GLY A 635 -8.29 11.16 28.18
C GLY A 635 -8.29 10.19 29.34
N GLU A 636 -9.22 10.35 30.27
CA GLU A 636 -9.49 9.40 31.34
C GLU A 636 -10.67 8.50 30.96
N LEU A 637 -10.43 7.18 30.99
CA LEU A 637 -11.48 6.19 30.80
C LEU A 637 -12.26 6.02 32.11
N ARG A 638 -13.51 6.49 32.10
CA ARG A 638 -14.41 6.44 33.25
C ARG A 638 -15.00 5.04 33.45
N PRO A 639 -15.47 4.71 34.67
CA PRO A 639 -16.09 3.42 34.97
C PRO A 639 -17.32 3.07 34.10
N ASP A 640 -18.06 4.08 33.62
CA ASP A 640 -19.20 3.90 32.72
C ASP A 640 -18.79 3.62 31.26
N GLY A 641 -17.48 3.55 30.99
CA GLY A 641 -16.90 3.27 29.69
C GLY A 641 -16.83 4.48 28.77
N THR A 642 -17.11 5.70 29.27
CA THR A 642 -16.91 6.96 28.54
C THR A 642 -15.50 7.51 28.70
N LEU A 643 -15.04 8.26 27.70
CA LEU A 643 -13.76 8.95 27.71
C LEU A 643 -13.97 10.42 28.07
N LYS A 644 -13.27 10.90 29.10
CA LYS A 644 -13.17 12.32 29.44
C LYS A 644 -11.86 12.86 28.91
N ASP A 645 -11.90 13.76 27.93
CA ASP A 645 -10.69 14.45 27.46
C ASP A 645 -10.13 15.35 28.57
N LEU A 646 -8.83 15.30 28.83
CA LEU A 646 -8.15 16.04 29.90
C LEU A 646 -7.09 17.01 29.39
N ALA A 647 -6.38 16.63 28.32
CA ALA A 647 -5.38 17.47 27.69
C ALA A 647 -5.16 17.06 26.24
N LEU A 648 -4.60 17.96 25.43
CA LEU A 648 -4.12 17.65 24.08
C LEU A 648 -2.89 18.50 23.74
N ILE A 649 -2.03 17.97 22.88
CA ILE A 649 -0.86 18.68 22.36
C ILE A 649 -0.70 18.46 20.86
N ALA A 650 -0.39 19.53 20.12
CA ALA A 650 -0.22 19.49 18.67
C ALA A 650 0.50 20.73 18.14
N SER A 651 0.79 20.76 16.83
CA SER A 651 0.87 22.03 16.11
C SER A 651 -0.53 22.65 15.93
N THR A 652 -0.60 23.98 15.89
CA THR A 652 -1.85 24.73 15.62
C THR A 652 -2.45 24.37 14.25
N HIS A 653 -1.60 24.17 13.23
CA HIS A 653 -2.03 23.69 11.93
C HIS A 653 -2.74 22.34 12.00
N ARG A 654 -2.19 21.37 12.76
CA ARG A 654 -2.81 20.05 12.94
C ARG A 654 -4.08 20.13 13.78
N TYR A 655 -4.09 20.96 14.82
CA TYR A 655 -5.29 21.21 15.61
C TYR A 655 -6.44 21.71 14.73
N CYS A 656 -6.17 22.69 13.86
CA CYS A 656 -7.16 23.20 12.92
C CYS A 656 -7.57 22.14 11.88
N PHE A 657 -6.62 21.39 11.32
CA PHE A 657 -6.91 20.34 10.34
C PHE A 657 -7.86 19.26 10.90
N GLN A 658 -7.62 18.79 12.12
CA GLN A 658 -8.46 17.77 12.78
C GLN A 658 -9.89 18.27 13.05
N LEU A 659 -10.09 19.59 13.05
CA LEU A 659 -11.36 20.27 13.24
C LEU A 659 -11.95 20.81 11.93
N ASP A 660 -11.55 20.24 10.79
CA ASP A 660 -12.00 20.65 9.46
C ASP A 660 -11.81 22.16 9.22
N TRP A 661 -10.72 22.72 9.74
CA TRP A 661 -10.36 24.13 9.69
C TRP A 661 -11.35 25.07 10.40
N ARG A 662 -12.15 24.55 11.34
CA ARG A 662 -13.14 25.30 12.13
C ARG A 662 -12.87 25.15 13.63
N PRO A 663 -11.75 25.69 14.14
CA PRO A 663 -11.47 25.64 15.57
C PRO A 663 -12.50 26.46 16.38
N PRO A 664 -12.67 26.17 17.69
CA PRO A 664 -13.58 26.94 18.54
C PRO A 664 -13.15 28.40 18.67
N GLU A 665 -14.11 29.31 18.85
CA GLU A 665 -13.84 30.74 19.06
C GLU A 665 -12.85 30.99 20.21
N ALA A 666 -12.97 30.20 21.29
CA ALA A 666 -12.07 30.25 22.43
C ALA A 666 -10.60 29.99 22.06
N PHE A 667 -10.33 29.09 21.10
CA PHE A 667 -8.97 28.87 20.59
C PHE A 667 -8.50 30.07 19.77
N ILE A 668 -9.36 30.65 18.92
CA ILE A 668 -9.03 31.82 18.10
C ILE A 668 -8.69 33.01 18.98
N GLU A 669 -9.50 33.28 20.01
CA GLU A 669 -9.26 34.33 21.00
C GLU A 669 -7.91 34.13 21.71
N ALA A 670 -7.63 32.92 22.20
CA ALA A 670 -6.39 32.60 22.89
C ALA A 670 -5.18 32.73 21.95
N PHE A 671 -5.30 32.26 20.70
CA PHE A 671 -4.25 32.36 19.69
C PHE A 671 -3.95 33.81 19.33
N ASP A 672 -4.97 34.62 19.03
CA ASP A 672 -4.80 36.03 18.65
C ASP A 672 -4.17 36.84 19.79
N LYS A 673 -4.48 36.50 21.05
CA LYS A 673 -3.84 37.07 22.23
C LYS A 673 -2.36 36.67 22.36
N ALA A 674 -2.03 35.41 22.07
CA ALA A 674 -0.66 34.90 22.12
C ALA A 674 0.19 35.36 20.93
N TYR A 675 -0.41 35.57 19.75
CA TYR A 675 0.23 36.02 18.51
C TYR A 675 -0.47 37.24 17.89
N PRO A 676 -0.32 38.44 18.46
CA PRO A 676 -0.92 39.66 17.91
C PRO A 676 -0.56 39.90 16.43
N ASP A 677 0.69 39.60 16.05
CA ASP A 677 1.20 39.79 14.68
C ASP A 677 0.73 38.71 13.69
N ARG A 678 0.10 37.63 14.17
CA ARG A 678 -0.46 36.55 13.35
C ARG A 678 -1.98 36.47 13.45
N LYS A 679 -2.63 37.56 13.87
CA LYS A 679 -4.09 37.62 13.97
C LYS A 679 -4.77 37.09 12.71
N GLY A 680 -5.70 36.15 12.88
CA GLY A 680 -6.42 35.50 11.78
C GLY A 680 -5.61 34.47 10.96
N ARG A 681 -4.38 34.16 11.37
CA ARG A 681 -3.49 33.16 10.74
C ARG A 681 -3.21 31.96 11.66
N HIS A 682 -4.20 31.56 12.44
CA HIS A 682 -4.11 30.47 13.43
C HIS A 682 -3.92 29.07 12.80
N ALA A 683 -4.19 28.92 11.50
CA ALA A 683 -3.99 27.68 10.76
C ALA A 683 -2.60 27.58 10.09
N ASP A 684 -1.78 28.64 10.14
CA ASP A 684 -0.43 28.62 9.55
C ASP A 684 0.46 27.64 10.31
N LYS A 685 1.39 27.01 9.59
CA LYS A 685 2.40 26.12 10.19
C LYS A 685 3.33 26.90 11.13
N GLY A 686 3.88 26.19 12.12
CA GLY A 686 4.92 26.71 13.02
C GLY A 686 4.54 26.63 14.50
N PRO A 687 3.49 27.36 14.95
CA PRO A 687 3.09 27.40 16.35
C PRO A 687 2.60 26.05 16.87
N GLY A 688 2.99 25.72 18.10
CA GLY A 688 2.46 24.63 18.91
C GLY A 688 1.35 25.10 19.84
N VAL A 689 0.48 24.17 20.23
CA VAL A 689 -0.62 24.36 21.18
C VAL A 689 -0.66 23.22 22.18
N LEU A 690 -0.87 23.57 23.44
CA LEU A 690 -1.24 22.69 24.54
C LEU A 690 -2.60 23.18 25.07
N TRP A 691 -3.58 22.28 25.20
CA TRP A 691 -4.82 22.55 25.93
C TRP A 691 -4.93 21.59 27.11
N VAL A 692 -5.41 22.09 28.24
CA VAL A 692 -5.61 21.35 29.49
C VAL A 692 -6.97 21.73 30.08
N ASP A 693 -7.83 20.73 30.34
CA ASP A 693 -9.16 20.88 30.96
C ASP A 693 -9.03 21.23 32.44
N THR A 694 -8.71 22.49 32.74
CA THR A 694 -8.36 22.91 34.10
C THR A 694 -9.56 22.96 35.03
N ASP A 695 -10.76 23.19 34.50
CA ASP A 695 -12.00 23.28 35.28
C ASP A 695 -12.83 21.98 35.27
N GLY A 696 -12.57 21.08 34.33
CA GLY A 696 -13.14 19.73 34.30
C GLY A 696 -14.39 19.58 33.46
N ASP A 697 -14.82 20.62 32.73
CA ASP A 697 -16.03 20.62 31.92
C ASP A 697 -15.85 19.95 30.54
N GLY A 698 -14.60 19.71 30.14
CA GLY A 698 -14.24 19.07 28.88
C GLY A 698 -14.49 19.93 27.63
N ARG A 699 -14.68 21.25 27.79
CA ARG A 699 -14.92 22.21 26.71
C ARG A 699 -13.72 23.14 26.59
N PRO A 700 -13.19 23.39 25.38
CA PRO A 700 -12.07 24.30 25.25
C PRO A 700 -12.42 25.75 25.59
N GLN A 701 -11.71 26.33 26.55
CA GLN A 701 -11.86 27.73 26.95
C GLN A 701 -10.56 28.52 26.70
N ALA A 702 -10.65 29.83 26.47
CA ALA A 702 -9.49 30.62 26.04
C ALA A 702 -8.34 30.62 27.08
N GLY A 703 -8.68 30.50 28.37
CA GLY A 703 -7.70 30.44 29.47
C GLY A 703 -6.95 29.11 29.60
N GLU A 704 -7.40 28.07 28.90
CA GLU A 704 -6.86 26.70 29.00
C GLU A 704 -5.81 26.38 27.94
N PHE A 705 -5.59 27.30 27.00
CA PHE A 705 -4.62 27.16 25.93
C PHE A 705 -3.27 27.79 26.30
N ASP A 706 -2.20 27.08 25.98
CA ASP A 706 -0.84 27.59 25.97
C ASP A 706 -0.19 27.35 24.61
N PHE A 707 0.69 28.27 24.19
CA PHE A 707 1.26 28.29 22.85
C PHE A 707 2.78 28.47 22.85
N SER A 708 3.47 27.84 21.90
CA SER A 708 4.93 27.93 21.76
C SER A 708 5.38 29.16 20.97
N THR A 709 5.07 30.36 21.47
CA THR A 709 5.43 31.65 20.84
C THR A 709 6.91 31.84 20.52
N GLN A 710 7.79 31.08 21.18
CA GLN A 710 9.24 31.12 20.96
C GLN A 710 9.76 30.06 19.96
N ALA A 711 8.89 29.19 19.45
CA ALA A 711 9.25 28.14 18.48
C ALA A 711 8.90 28.56 17.05
N GLU A 712 9.81 28.27 16.12
CA GLU A 712 9.62 28.43 14.67
C GLU A 712 8.74 27.32 14.10
N ASP A 713 8.84 26.11 14.65
CA ASP A 713 8.06 24.92 14.31
C ASP A 713 7.89 24.02 15.55
N PHE A 714 6.80 23.26 15.62
CA PHE A 714 6.47 22.45 16.79
C PHE A 714 5.59 21.25 16.41
N ALA A 715 5.99 20.03 16.80
CA ALA A 715 5.17 18.80 16.75
C ALA A 715 4.27 18.66 15.49
N GLY A 716 4.89 18.72 14.30
CA GLY A 716 4.19 18.83 13.03
C GLY A 716 3.86 17.50 12.34
N GLY A 717 4.11 16.36 13.00
CA GLY A 717 3.86 15.02 12.44
C GLY A 717 2.43 14.88 11.91
N TYR A 718 2.25 14.15 10.82
CA TYR A 718 0.92 13.95 10.23
C TYR A 718 0.09 12.98 11.07
N TRP A 719 0.71 11.90 11.52
CA TRP A 719 0.02 10.85 12.27
C TRP A 719 0.17 10.98 13.79
N GLY A 720 1.04 11.85 14.27
CA GLY A 720 1.14 12.20 15.69
C GLY A 720 2.36 11.70 16.44
N HIS A 721 2.24 11.73 17.77
CA HIS A 721 3.31 11.46 18.71
C HIS A 721 2.82 10.51 19.81
N ASP A 722 3.42 9.32 19.93
CA ASP A 722 3.09 8.31 20.94
C ASP A 722 3.92 8.51 22.22
N PHE A 723 3.30 8.30 23.37
CA PHE A 723 3.92 8.49 24.69
C PHE A 723 3.71 7.26 25.56
N MET A 724 4.73 6.90 26.34
CA MET A 724 4.67 5.75 27.25
C MET A 724 4.02 6.08 28.60
N ASP A 725 3.95 7.36 28.95
CA ASP A 725 3.43 7.88 30.21
C ASP A 725 2.82 9.27 30.00
N LEU A 726 2.51 9.98 31.09
CA LEU A 726 1.98 11.35 31.03
C LEU A 726 3.07 12.40 30.72
N THR A 727 4.31 12.00 30.47
CA THR A 727 5.43 12.90 30.15
C THR A 727 5.48 13.13 28.65
N LEU A 728 5.18 14.35 28.20
CA LEU A 728 5.16 14.67 26.77
C LEU A 728 6.59 14.95 26.31
N ARG A 729 7.09 14.17 25.34
CA ARG A 729 8.41 14.40 24.70
C ARG A 729 8.23 14.59 23.20
N LEU A 730 8.49 15.80 22.72
CA LEU A 730 8.17 16.25 21.37
C LEU A 730 9.35 16.98 20.75
N THR A 731 9.23 17.31 19.46
CA THR A 731 10.23 18.10 18.76
C THR A 731 9.73 19.52 18.51
N ALA A 732 10.61 20.50 18.66
CA ALA A 732 10.38 21.88 18.30
C ALA A 732 11.61 22.48 17.63
N ARG A 733 11.44 23.55 16.86
CA ARG A 733 12.54 24.32 16.27
C ARG A 733 12.64 25.65 16.99
N VAL A 734 13.74 25.89 17.69
CA VAL A 734 13.97 27.09 18.50
C VAL A 734 15.32 27.69 18.11
N LYS A 735 15.32 28.97 17.71
CA LYS A 735 16.53 29.70 17.28
C LYS A 735 17.31 28.95 16.19
N GLY A 736 16.60 28.46 15.18
CA GLY A 736 17.15 27.72 14.04
C GLY A 736 17.59 26.28 14.32
N ARG A 737 17.44 25.76 15.54
CA ARG A 737 17.85 24.39 15.93
C ARG A 737 16.65 23.55 16.33
N THR A 738 16.66 22.28 15.95
CA THR A 738 15.68 21.31 16.45
C THR A 738 16.04 20.87 17.85
N VAL A 739 15.06 20.83 18.75
CA VAL A 739 15.21 20.48 20.16
C VAL A 739 14.17 19.44 20.59
N ILE A 740 14.50 18.63 21.59
CA ILE A 740 13.54 17.83 22.36
C ILE A 740 12.91 18.73 23.42
N VAL A 741 11.59 18.87 23.37
CA VAL A 741 10.78 19.55 24.39
C VAL A 741 10.18 18.49 25.31
N THR A 742 10.42 18.63 26.62
CA THR A 742 9.88 17.72 27.64
C THR A 742 8.92 18.48 28.56
N LEU A 743 7.66 18.03 28.62
CA LEU A 743 6.65 18.52 29.56
C LEU A 743 6.33 17.39 30.54
N GLN A 744 7.02 17.39 31.68
CA GLN A 744 6.74 16.49 32.79
C GLN A 744 5.66 17.11 33.66
N PRO A 745 4.52 16.45 33.90
CA PRO A 745 3.54 16.98 34.82
C PRO A 745 4.05 16.86 36.25
N ASP A 746 3.86 17.91 37.05
CA ASP A 746 4.26 17.96 38.48
C ASP A 746 3.08 17.68 39.43
N GLY A 747 1.90 17.40 38.88
CA GLY A 747 0.68 17.09 39.63
C GLY A 747 -0.56 17.04 38.73
N PHE A 748 -1.73 17.18 39.36
CA PHE A 748 -3.02 17.27 38.68
C PHE A 748 -3.79 18.49 39.17
N HIS A 749 -4.52 19.14 38.27
CA HIS A 749 -5.55 20.11 38.61
C HIS A 749 -6.69 19.44 39.39
N PRO A 750 -7.51 20.22 40.15
CA PRO A 750 -8.71 19.68 40.82
C PRO A 750 -9.68 18.95 39.88
N SER A 751 -9.71 19.32 38.60
CA SER A 751 -10.48 18.66 37.53
C SER A 751 -10.02 17.23 37.19
N GLY A 752 -8.83 16.84 37.67
CA GLY A 752 -8.15 15.59 37.35
C GLY A 752 -7.22 15.68 36.13
N ALA A 753 -7.14 16.83 35.44
CA ALA A 753 -6.23 17.02 34.31
C ALA A 753 -4.76 17.17 34.78
N PRO A 754 -3.75 16.65 34.04
CA PRO A 754 -2.35 16.81 34.42
C PRO A 754 -1.92 18.28 34.38
N HIS A 755 -1.17 18.72 35.39
CA HIS A 755 -0.60 20.08 35.43
C HIS A 755 0.76 20.08 34.74
N TYR A 756 0.85 20.72 33.57
CA TYR A 756 2.06 20.80 32.75
C TYR A 756 2.75 22.16 32.89
N PRO A 757 4.09 22.22 32.73
CA PRO A 757 4.80 23.50 32.66
C PRO A 757 4.41 24.28 31.39
N ARG A 758 4.68 25.59 31.41
CA ARG A 758 4.39 26.45 30.26
C ARG A 758 5.18 26.01 29.03
N LEU A 759 4.53 26.04 27.87
CA LEU A 759 5.07 25.53 26.62
C LEU A 759 6.31 26.32 26.16
N ASN A 760 6.33 27.64 26.35
CA ASN A 760 7.50 28.47 26.05
C ASN A 760 8.69 28.15 26.97
N ASP A 761 8.46 27.90 28.26
CA ASP A 761 9.52 27.56 29.19
C ASP A 761 10.13 26.20 28.82
N ALA A 762 9.29 25.23 28.47
CA ALA A 762 9.73 23.92 27.98
C ALA A 762 10.48 24.02 26.63
N CYS A 763 10.05 24.90 25.71
CA CYS A 763 10.76 25.16 24.46
C CYS A 763 12.13 25.81 24.71
N ALA A 764 12.21 26.76 25.63
CA ALA A 764 13.46 27.45 26.00
C ALA A 764 14.46 26.50 26.68
N ALA A 765 13.97 25.55 27.48
CA ALA A 765 14.76 24.48 28.09
C ALA A 765 15.04 23.29 27.14
N GLY A 766 14.58 23.36 25.88
CA GLY A 766 14.66 22.26 24.93
C GLY A 766 16.10 21.83 24.64
N VAL A 767 16.30 20.52 24.52
CA VAL A 767 17.63 19.92 24.34
C VAL A 767 17.94 19.74 22.85
N PRO A 768 19.02 20.34 22.30
CA PRO A 768 19.32 20.26 20.86
C PRO A 768 19.55 18.85 20.34
N ILE A 769 19.03 18.57 19.14
CA ILE A 769 19.20 17.30 18.42
C ILE A 769 19.49 17.50 16.93
N ASP A 770 20.19 16.54 16.33
CA ASP A 770 20.43 16.48 14.89
C ASP A 770 19.24 15.88 14.13
N LEU A 771 18.16 16.67 13.99
CA LEU A 771 16.96 16.28 13.26
C LEU A 771 16.56 17.39 12.27
N PRO A 772 16.32 17.09 10.99
CA PRO A 772 16.15 18.11 9.95
C PRO A 772 14.88 18.96 10.10
N GLY A 773 13.85 18.46 10.78
CA GLY A 773 12.62 19.19 11.03
C GLY A 773 11.73 18.52 12.07
N CYS A 774 10.63 19.17 12.41
CA CYS A 774 9.71 18.74 13.47
C CYS A 774 8.43 18.08 12.91
N GLN A 775 8.31 17.95 11.59
CA GLN A 775 7.16 17.33 10.92
C GLN A 775 7.37 15.82 10.77
N VAL A 776 7.63 15.14 11.89
CA VAL A 776 7.92 13.72 11.94
C VAL A 776 7.11 13.05 13.04
N GLU A 777 6.63 11.85 12.79
CA GLU A 777 6.00 11.00 13.79
C GLU A 777 7.04 10.54 14.80
N THR A 778 6.65 10.48 16.07
CA THR A 778 7.55 10.05 17.14
C THR A 778 6.91 9.04 18.08
N THR A 779 7.73 8.21 18.72
CA THR A 779 7.37 7.43 19.91
C THR A 779 8.46 7.58 20.95
N VAL A 780 8.13 7.27 22.20
CA VAL A 780 9.10 7.18 23.30
C VAL A 780 9.21 5.71 23.72
N ASP A 781 10.39 5.25 24.10
CA ASP A 781 10.57 3.94 24.75
C ASP A 781 10.49 4.04 26.28
N ARG A 782 10.51 2.92 27.00
CA ARG A 782 10.45 2.95 28.49
C ARG A 782 11.64 3.65 29.16
N PHE A 783 12.74 3.88 28.44
CA PHE A 783 13.93 4.55 28.95
C PHE A 783 13.87 6.07 28.72
N GLY A 784 12.82 6.56 28.06
CA GLY A 784 12.64 7.96 27.71
C GLY A 784 13.31 8.37 26.41
N ASN A 785 13.87 7.42 25.64
CA ASN A 785 14.49 7.74 24.35
C ASN A 785 13.42 8.10 23.32
N LEU A 786 13.66 9.18 22.58
CA LEU A 786 12.76 9.67 21.53
C LEU A 786 13.15 9.03 20.19
N ILE A 787 12.23 8.28 19.59
CA ILE A 787 12.40 7.65 18.28
C ILE A 787 11.58 8.45 17.26
N CYS A 788 12.23 8.88 16.17
CA CYS A 788 11.65 9.75 15.14
C CYS A 788 11.61 9.01 13.79
N ASN A 789 10.43 8.88 13.17
CA ASN A 789 10.24 8.31 11.82
C ASN A 789 10.71 9.28 10.71
N SER A 790 11.91 9.84 10.84
CA SER A 790 12.46 10.81 9.89
C SER A 790 12.95 10.18 8.58
N ASP A 791 13.05 11.02 7.56
CA ASP A 791 13.54 10.71 6.21
C ASP A 791 14.81 11.55 5.95
N PRO A 792 15.91 10.98 5.43
CA PRO A 792 16.06 9.61 4.91
C PRO A 792 16.48 8.57 5.96
N TYR A 793 16.54 8.96 7.23
CA TYR A 793 16.96 8.09 8.33
C TYR A 793 15.99 8.20 9.49
N MET A 794 15.43 7.09 9.95
CA MET A 794 14.81 7.00 11.26
C MET A 794 15.90 7.18 12.31
N LYS A 795 15.70 8.07 13.29
CA LYS A 795 16.71 8.41 14.30
C LYS A 795 16.16 8.22 15.71
N SER A 796 17.03 7.86 16.65
CA SER A 796 16.70 7.83 18.07
C SER A 796 17.66 8.68 18.89
N PHE A 797 17.12 9.41 19.86
CA PHE A 797 17.85 10.32 20.73
C PHE A 797 17.59 9.98 22.19
N ALA A 798 18.64 10.00 23.00
CA ALA A 798 18.50 10.01 24.45
C ALA A 798 17.87 11.34 24.92
N PRO A 799 17.29 11.41 26.13
CA PRO A 799 16.73 12.64 26.69
C PRO A 799 17.73 13.82 26.75
N ASP A 800 19.03 13.53 26.79
CA ASP A 800 20.13 14.50 26.79
C ASP A 800 20.52 15.01 25.39
N GLY A 801 19.81 14.59 24.34
CA GLY A 801 20.01 15.02 22.95
C GLY A 801 21.04 14.19 22.18
N ARG A 802 21.71 13.22 22.83
CA ARG A 802 22.69 12.36 22.14
C ARG A 802 21.99 11.45 21.14
N LEU A 803 22.44 11.48 19.89
CA LEU A 803 22.04 10.53 18.85
C LEU A 803 22.51 9.12 19.25
N LEU A 804 21.56 8.19 19.40
CA LEU A 804 21.84 6.80 19.77
C LEU A 804 22.06 5.93 18.54
N TRP A 805 21.20 6.06 17.53
CA TRP A 805 21.30 5.30 16.29
C TRP A 805 20.51 5.97 15.15
N ARG A 806 20.83 5.56 13.92
CA ARG A 806 20.07 5.86 12.70
C ARG A 806 19.77 4.57 11.93
N TYR A 807 18.64 4.50 11.24
CA TYR A 807 18.27 3.39 10.36
C TYR A 807 17.73 3.94 9.04
N ALA A 808 18.13 3.36 7.90
CA ALA A 808 17.73 3.85 6.58
C ALA A 808 16.20 3.81 6.40
N ASN A 809 15.61 4.93 6.01
CA ASN A 809 14.17 5.15 5.91
C ASN A 809 13.84 6.13 4.77
N ARG A 810 14.25 5.78 3.55
CA ARG A 810 14.31 6.69 2.37
C ARG A 810 12.96 6.90 1.66
N TRP A 811 11.92 6.22 2.12
CA TRP A 811 10.59 6.24 1.48
C TRP A 811 9.51 6.32 2.54
N SER A 812 9.67 7.21 3.52
CA SER A 812 8.70 7.37 4.60
C SER A 812 7.37 7.91 4.07
N ASN A 813 6.29 7.66 4.83
CA ASN A 813 4.93 8.11 4.53
C ASN A 813 4.33 7.57 3.22
N VAL A 814 3.05 7.89 3.00
CA VAL A 814 2.29 7.50 1.79
C VAL A 814 3.02 7.96 0.52
N HIS A 815 3.39 9.24 0.45
CA HIS A 815 3.98 9.82 -0.75
C HIS A 815 5.40 9.32 -1.04
N GLY A 816 6.24 9.10 -0.01
CA GLY A 816 7.56 8.50 -0.21
C GLY A 816 7.46 7.07 -0.74
N SER A 817 6.46 6.32 -0.27
CA SER A 817 6.24 4.93 -0.69
C SER A 817 5.95 4.77 -2.18
N HIS A 818 5.36 5.77 -2.85
CA HIS A 818 5.03 5.70 -4.27
C HIS A 818 6.27 5.54 -5.17
N ASN A 819 7.43 5.98 -4.66
CA ASN A 819 8.73 5.86 -5.32
C ASN A 819 9.60 4.74 -4.73
N ALA A 820 9.05 3.93 -3.80
CA ALA A 820 9.79 2.84 -3.19
C ALA A 820 9.99 1.68 -4.18
N PRO A 821 11.16 1.01 -4.16
CA PRO A 821 11.37 -0.21 -4.91
C PRO A 821 10.43 -1.32 -4.40
N LEU A 822 10.40 -2.46 -5.09
CA LEU A 822 9.74 -3.67 -4.55
C LEU A 822 10.32 -4.04 -3.18
N PRO A 823 9.56 -4.74 -2.34
CA PRO A 823 10.00 -5.06 -0.99
C PRO A 823 11.24 -5.95 -0.99
N GLU A 824 12.18 -5.54 -0.14
CA GLU A 824 13.37 -6.31 0.24
C GLU A 824 13.39 -6.38 1.77
N THR A 825 13.86 -7.51 2.31
CA THR A 825 13.92 -7.72 3.76
C THR A 825 14.86 -6.71 4.42
N GLY A 826 14.39 -6.07 5.50
CA GLY A 826 15.16 -5.01 6.16
C GLY A 826 15.10 -3.64 5.49
N VAL A 827 14.44 -3.51 4.35
CA VAL A 827 14.25 -2.20 3.71
C VAL A 827 12.89 -1.63 4.13
N LEU A 828 12.91 -0.55 4.92
CA LEU A 828 11.70 0.18 5.31
C LEU A 828 11.12 0.90 4.09
N GLN A 829 9.84 0.65 3.82
CA GLN A 829 9.14 1.21 2.67
C GLN A 829 7.76 1.68 3.10
N GLY A 830 7.49 2.97 2.87
CA GLY A 830 6.23 3.60 3.23
C GLY A 830 5.96 3.58 4.72
N SER A 831 6.98 3.73 5.57
CA SER A 831 6.79 3.75 7.02
C SER A 831 5.86 4.90 7.42
N LEU A 832 4.70 4.57 7.99
CA LEU A 832 3.68 5.57 8.33
C LEU A 832 3.87 6.08 9.75
N PHE A 833 3.57 5.27 10.76
CA PHE A 833 3.67 5.66 12.16
C PHE A 833 3.86 4.46 13.09
N PHE A 834 4.15 4.74 14.36
CA PHE A 834 4.36 3.70 15.37
C PHE A 834 3.02 3.11 15.81
N LEU A 835 2.87 1.79 15.78
CA LEU A 835 1.66 1.11 16.28
C LEU A 835 1.70 0.88 17.80
N GLY A 836 2.86 1.07 18.41
CA GLY A 836 3.09 0.89 19.83
C GLY A 836 4.51 0.42 20.11
N CYS A 837 4.84 0.40 21.40
CA CYS A 837 6.16 0.07 21.94
C CYS A 837 5.99 -0.78 23.19
N ALA A 838 6.66 -1.93 23.25
CA ALA A 838 6.51 -2.91 24.33
C ALA A 838 7.85 -3.57 24.69
N ARG A 839 8.04 -3.91 25.97
CA ARG A 839 9.27 -4.54 26.47
C ARG A 839 9.61 -5.82 25.71
N LEU A 840 10.82 -5.86 25.12
CA LEU A 840 11.41 -7.06 24.54
C LEU A 840 12.31 -7.79 25.56
N ASP A 841 13.29 -7.07 26.11
CA ASP A 841 14.29 -7.59 27.05
C ASP A 841 14.65 -6.54 28.13
N ASP A 842 15.87 -6.54 28.67
CA ASP A 842 16.31 -5.52 29.63
C ASP A 842 17.02 -4.33 28.98
N ARG A 843 17.34 -4.42 27.68
CA ARG A 843 18.11 -3.41 26.95
C ARG A 843 17.25 -2.56 26.01
N SER A 844 16.09 -3.07 25.60
CA SER A 844 15.30 -2.48 24.51
C SER A 844 13.82 -2.83 24.57
N ASP A 845 13.00 -1.94 24.06
CA ASP A 845 11.63 -2.26 23.66
C ASP A 845 11.60 -2.73 22.21
N LEU A 846 10.52 -3.42 21.82
CA LEU A 846 10.15 -3.64 20.43
C LEU A 846 9.09 -2.60 20.07
N PHE A 847 9.25 -1.96 18.91
CA PHE A 847 8.20 -1.15 18.30
C PHE A 847 7.88 -1.68 16.91
N ILE A 848 6.63 -1.48 16.49
CA ILE A 848 6.15 -1.82 15.14
C ILE A 848 5.81 -0.54 14.40
N VAL A 849 6.20 -0.48 13.12
CA VAL A 849 5.81 0.58 12.19
C VAL A 849 5.05 -0.06 11.03
N ASN A 850 3.85 0.42 10.74
CA ASN A 850 3.09 0.00 9.57
C ASN A 850 3.67 0.62 8.30
N GLY A 851 3.69 -0.16 7.23
CA GLY A 851 4.06 0.26 5.88
C GLY A 851 2.82 0.51 5.02
N ASN A 852 2.89 1.53 4.17
CA ASN A 852 1.80 1.92 3.27
C ASN A 852 1.35 0.80 2.32
N HIS A 853 2.21 -0.18 2.02
CA HIS A 853 1.91 -1.28 1.11
C HIS A 853 1.61 -2.61 1.85
N GLY A 854 1.25 -2.55 3.12
CA GLY A 854 0.74 -3.70 3.89
C GLY A 854 1.76 -4.46 4.73
N ARG A 855 3.08 -4.26 4.49
CA ARG A 855 4.16 -4.81 5.33
C ARG A 855 4.29 -4.05 6.64
N PHE A 856 4.44 -4.76 7.75
CA PHE A 856 4.69 -4.16 9.06
C PHE A 856 6.12 -4.50 9.49
N PHE A 857 6.86 -3.50 9.97
CA PHE A 857 8.27 -3.62 10.31
C PHE A 857 8.45 -3.60 11.82
N ALA A 858 9.18 -4.58 12.36
CA ALA A 858 9.50 -4.67 13.78
C ALA A 858 10.96 -4.33 14.01
N LEU A 859 11.22 -3.38 14.91
CA LEU A 859 12.56 -2.91 15.26
C LEU A 859 12.68 -2.76 16.78
N THR A 860 13.89 -2.91 17.29
CA THR A 860 14.19 -2.67 18.70
C THR A 860 14.48 -1.19 18.95
N SER A 861 14.15 -0.69 20.14
CA SER A 861 14.39 0.71 20.53
C SER A 861 15.88 1.07 20.62
N ASP A 862 16.78 0.08 20.63
CA ASP A 862 18.24 0.23 20.50
C ASP A 862 18.77 0.12 19.06
N GLY A 863 17.86 0.09 18.08
CA GLY A 863 18.13 0.33 16.66
C GLY A 863 18.47 -0.90 15.84
N LEU A 864 18.04 -2.11 16.23
CA LEU A 864 18.20 -3.32 15.42
C LEU A 864 16.89 -3.66 14.71
N TYR A 865 16.99 -3.97 13.43
CA TYR A 865 15.88 -4.61 12.71
C TYR A 865 15.60 -5.98 13.31
N VAL A 866 14.35 -6.32 13.55
CA VAL A 866 13.96 -7.66 14.01
C VAL A 866 13.47 -8.46 12.82
N ASP A 867 12.29 -8.10 12.31
CA ASP A 867 11.66 -8.82 11.21
C ASP A 867 10.56 -7.95 10.58
N GLU A 868 9.92 -8.49 9.54
CA GLU A 868 8.71 -7.98 8.94
C GLU A 868 7.56 -8.98 9.03
N MET A 869 6.34 -8.47 8.94
CA MET A 869 5.12 -9.23 8.86
C MET A 869 4.29 -8.79 7.65
N PHE A 870 3.46 -9.73 7.18
CA PHE A 870 2.47 -9.56 6.12
C PHE A 870 3.03 -9.37 4.70
N LYS A 871 2.12 -9.55 3.74
CA LYS A 871 2.41 -9.46 2.32
C LYS A 871 2.46 -8.00 1.89
N ASP A 872 3.41 -7.68 1.02
CA ASP A 872 3.34 -6.43 0.25
C ASP A 872 2.29 -6.59 -0.83
N VAL A 873 1.36 -5.65 -0.91
CA VAL A 873 0.31 -5.66 -1.96
C VAL A 873 0.89 -5.72 -3.37
N ARG A 874 2.16 -5.30 -3.54
CA ARG A 874 2.83 -5.27 -4.85
C ARG A 874 3.41 -6.60 -5.31
N LEU A 875 3.52 -7.58 -4.42
CA LEU A 875 4.06 -8.91 -4.73
C LEU A 875 3.00 -9.97 -4.97
N GLY A 876 1.77 -9.67 -4.59
CA GLY A 876 0.64 -10.52 -4.84
C GLY A 876 0.37 -11.66 -3.88
N GLY A 877 -0.34 -12.67 -4.41
CA GLY A 877 -0.78 -13.86 -3.67
C GLY A 877 -2.22 -13.79 -3.14
N SER A 878 -2.59 -14.83 -2.39
CA SER A 878 -3.94 -15.01 -1.86
C SER A 878 -4.38 -13.87 -0.93
N ARG A 879 -5.60 -13.40 -1.14
CA ARG A 879 -6.31 -12.47 -0.25
C ARG A 879 -6.82 -13.20 1.00
N ASP A 880 -5.92 -13.46 1.92
CA ASP A 880 -6.18 -14.06 3.23
C ASP A 880 -5.99 -13.06 4.39
N ALA A 881 -6.06 -13.55 5.63
CA ALA A 881 -5.89 -12.72 6.82
C ALA A 881 -4.56 -11.94 6.84
N TYR A 882 -3.52 -12.45 6.17
CA TYR A 882 -2.16 -11.87 6.15
C TYR A 882 -1.95 -10.86 5.01
N TYR A 883 -2.99 -10.57 4.23
CA TYR A 883 -3.03 -9.51 3.24
C TYR A 883 -3.69 -8.25 3.82
N ILE A 884 -2.91 -7.37 4.45
CA ILE A 884 -3.44 -6.16 5.12
C ILE A 884 -4.02 -5.14 4.14
N GLY A 885 -3.43 -5.02 2.95
CA GLY A 885 -3.81 -4.02 1.95
C GLY A 885 -2.91 -2.77 2.01
N GLY A 886 -3.14 -1.85 1.08
CA GLY A 886 -2.48 -0.55 1.10
C GLY A 886 -3.16 0.44 2.05
N GLU A 887 -2.47 1.53 2.40
CA GLU A 887 -3.06 2.66 3.14
C GLU A 887 -3.72 2.26 4.48
N CYS A 888 -3.09 1.30 5.18
CA CYS A 888 -3.50 0.87 6.50
C CYS A 888 -3.14 1.91 7.57
N PHE A 889 -3.98 2.94 7.74
CA PHE A 889 -3.77 4.06 8.68
C PHE A 889 -4.14 3.79 10.14
N GLY A 890 -4.36 2.54 10.52
CA GLY A 890 -4.58 2.15 11.90
C GLY A 890 -3.88 0.86 12.28
N GLY A 891 -4.13 0.46 13.52
CA GLY A 891 -3.50 -0.69 14.16
C GLY A 891 -2.92 -0.31 15.51
N TYR A 892 -2.62 -1.33 16.31
CA TYR A 892 -2.03 -1.15 17.62
C TYR A 892 -1.23 -2.40 18.02
N PHE A 893 -0.11 -2.19 18.69
CA PHE A 893 0.80 -3.22 19.14
C PHE A 893 1.13 -3.07 20.63
N ALA A 894 0.95 -4.13 21.39
CA ALA A 894 1.39 -4.19 22.79
C ALA A 894 1.62 -5.62 23.25
N ARG A 895 2.28 -5.74 24.40
CA ARG A 895 2.47 -7.00 25.11
C ARG A 895 1.47 -7.08 26.26
N SER A 896 0.77 -8.20 26.39
CA SER A 896 -0.14 -8.37 27.52
C SER A 896 0.61 -8.61 28.82
N GLY A 897 0.21 -7.92 29.88
CA GLY A 897 0.67 -8.18 31.25
C GLY A 897 0.10 -9.48 31.83
N LYS A 898 -0.96 -10.05 31.24
CA LYS A 898 -1.67 -11.23 31.77
C LYS A 898 -1.02 -12.55 31.38
N ASP A 899 -0.72 -12.74 30.10
CA ASP A 899 -0.12 -13.96 29.55
C ASP A 899 1.33 -13.77 29.09
N GLY A 900 1.79 -12.52 28.94
CA GLY A 900 3.14 -12.20 28.47
C GLY A 900 3.32 -12.32 26.96
N ASP A 901 2.25 -12.57 26.21
CA ASP A 901 2.25 -12.64 24.75
C ASP A 901 2.16 -11.25 24.12
N TYR A 902 2.60 -11.18 22.87
CA TYR A 902 2.52 -9.99 22.05
C TYR A 902 1.28 -10.07 21.16
N TYR A 903 0.53 -8.98 21.10
CA TYR A 903 -0.65 -8.89 20.26
C TYR A 903 -0.56 -7.70 19.32
N LEU A 904 -1.14 -7.89 18.14
CA LEU A 904 -1.18 -6.90 17.08
C LEU A 904 -2.60 -6.81 16.52
N GLN A 905 -3.17 -5.61 16.59
CA GLN A 905 -4.35 -5.23 15.82
C GLN A 905 -3.90 -4.50 14.56
N THR A 906 -4.52 -4.81 13.43
CA THR A 906 -4.29 -4.14 12.14
C THR A 906 -5.46 -3.21 11.80
N GLY A 907 -5.21 -2.24 10.93
CA GLY A 907 -6.24 -1.44 10.25
C GLY A 907 -6.69 -2.07 8.93
N GLY A 908 -7.34 -1.28 8.07
CA GLY A 908 -7.85 -1.71 6.75
C GLY A 908 -9.35 -2.07 6.75
N ASP A 909 -9.76 -3.01 5.89
CA ASP A 909 -11.16 -3.47 5.76
C ASP A 909 -11.54 -4.44 6.90
N GLY A 910 -11.70 -3.89 8.10
CA GLY A 910 -11.95 -4.61 9.34
C GLY A 910 -10.71 -4.64 10.24
N TYR A 911 -10.91 -4.79 11.55
CA TYR A 911 -9.81 -4.94 12.50
C TYR A 911 -9.43 -6.41 12.62
N ARG A 912 -8.20 -6.77 12.28
CA ARG A 912 -7.69 -8.14 12.44
C ARG A 912 -6.74 -8.22 13.62
N VAL A 913 -6.91 -9.27 14.43
CA VAL A 913 -6.14 -9.49 15.65
C VAL A 913 -5.23 -10.70 15.48
N PHE A 914 -3.95 -10.49 15.81
CA PHE A 914 -2.91 -11.50 15.76
C PHE A 914 -2.22 -11.64 17.11
N ARG A 915 -1.84 -12.88 17.45
CA ARG A 915 -0.81 -13.16 18.46
C ARG A 915 0.54 -13.31 17.76
N LEU A 916 1.61 -12.70 18.27
CA LEU A 916 2.94 -12.78 17.66
C LEU A 916 3.84 -13.76 18.42
N HIS A 917 4.38 -14.74 17.71
CA HIS A 917 5.30 -15.74 18.25
C HIS A 917 6.76 -15.47 17.84
N GLY A 918 7.70 -15.99 18.63
CA GLY A 918 9.14 -16.01 18.33
C GLY A 918 9.96 -14.90 19.00
N LEU A 919 9.32 -13.89 19.57
CA LEU A 919 10.00 -12.79 20.28
C LEU A 919 10.56 -13.24 21.63
N GLN A 920 9.93 -14.19 22.32
CA GLN A 920 10.40 -14.68 23.63
C GLN A 920 11.76 -15.41 23.52
N ASP A 921 12.07 -15.95 22.33
CA ASP A 921 13.30 -16.70 22.05
C ASP A 921 14.43 -15.82 21.51
N ALA A 922 14.24 -14.50 21.44
CA ALA A 922 15.27 -13.60 20.95
C ALA A 922 16.56 -13.69 21.81
N ARG A 923 17.72 -13.76 21.15
CA ARG A 923 19.06 -13.78 21.78
C ARG A 923 19.94 -12.74 21.13
N ARG A 924 20.86 -12.16 21.91
CA ARG A 924 21.80 -11.13 21.45
C ARG A 924 23.24 -11.66 21.49
N ALA A 925 24.06 -11.19 20.57
CA ALA A 925 25.52 -11.33 20.62
C ALA A 925 26.21 -10.03 20.20
N GLU A 926 27.49 -9.91 20.50
CA GLU A 926 28.32 -8.75 20.14
C GLU A 926 29.79 -9.12 20.09
N GLY A 927 30.57 -8.34 19.36
CA GLY A 927 32.02 -8.49 19.24
C GLY A 927 32.67 -7.29 18.57
N THR A 928 33.96 -7.40 18.22
CA THR A 928 34.70 -6.35 17.51
C THR A 928 35.24 -6.84 16.17
N VAL A 929 35.47 -5.91 15.25
CA VAL A 929 36.09 -6.15 13.94
C VAL A 929 37.07 -5.01 13.63
N ARG A 930 38.22 -5.32 13.06
CA ARG A 930 39.23 -4.33 12.68
C ARG A 930 39.30 -4.18 11.16
N VAL A 931 39.17 -2.95 10.67
CA VAL A 931 39.31 -2.60 9.26
C VAL A 931 40.72 -2.10 8.99
N SER A 932 41.43 -2.75 8.06
CA SER A 932 42.78 -2.37 7.64
C SER A 932 42.74 -1.40 6.44
N PRO A 933 43.81 -0.60 6.22
CA PRO A 933 43.92 0.25 5.03
C PRO A 933 43.87 -0.52 3.70
N GLU A 934 44.37 -1.77 3.67
CA GLU A 934 44.32 -2.63 2.48
C GLU A 934 42.87 -2.99 2.10
N GLN A 935 42.04 -3.29 3.10
CA GLN A 935 40.63 -3.60 2.90
C GLN A 935 39.84 -2.39 2.38
N LEU A 936 40.20 -1.17 2.80
CA LEU A 936 39.58 0.06 2.28
C LEU A 936 39.94 0.34 0.83
N ALA A 937 41.20 0.10 0.44
CA ALA A 937 41.61 0.25 -0.95
C ALA A 937 40.84 -0.72 -1.88
N ALA A 938 40.51 -1.92 -1.39
CA ALA A 938 39.66 -2.86 -2.10
C ALA A 938 38.20 -2.39 -2.19
N ALA A 939 37.65 -1.86 -1.09
CA ALA A 939 36.30 -1.29 -1.05
C ALA A 939 36.12 -0.14 -2.07
N GLU A 940 37.11 0.75 -2.18
CA GLU A 940 37.10 1.87 -3.12
C GLU A 940 37.02 1.41 -4.59
N ARG A 941 37.86 0.43 -4.98
CA ARG A 941 37.83 -0.16 -6.33
C ARG A 941 36.48 -0.81 -6.65
N ASN A 942 35.89 -1.52 -5.67
CA ASN A 942 34.58 -2.14 -5.83
C ASN A 942 33.43 -1.13 -5.95
N ARG A 943 33.53 0.03 -5.29
CA ARG A 943 32.55 1.11 -5.43
C ARG A 943 32.62 1.74 -6.83
N ALA A 944 33.82 2.01 -7.35
CA ALA A 944 34.00 2.60 -8.68
C ALA A 944 33.43 1.73 -9.80
N ARG A 945 33.62 0.40 -9.74
CA ARG A 945 33.04 -0.55 -10.70
C ARG A 945 31.51 -0.47 -10.77
N ARG A 946 30.84 -0.44 -9.61
CA ARG A 946 29.36 -0.38 -9.51
C ARG A 946 28.78 0.91 -10.11
N LEU A 947 29.46 2.04 -9.98
CA LEU A 947 28.99 3.33 -10.51
C LEU A 947 29.02 3.40 -12.05
N ALA A 948 29.95 2.70 -12.70
CA ALA A 948 30.09 2.69 -14.15
C ALA A 948 28.96 1.91 -14.88
N GLU A 949 28.32 0.96 -14.20
CA GLU A 949 27.27 0.11 -14.79
C GLU A 949 25.88 0.78 -14.83
N ALA A 950 25.60 1.74 -13.95
CA ALA A 950 24.26 2.30 -13.72
C ALA A 950 23.79 3.38 -14.74
N GLN A 951 24.56 3.74 -15.77
CA GLN A 951 24.35 4.96 -16.59
C GLN A 951 23.93 4.75 -18.07
N LYS A 952 23.27 3.64 -18.47
CA LYS A 952 22.96 3.35 -19.92
C LYS A 952 21.46 3.55 -20.32
N PRO A 953 21.11 4.27 -21.43
CA PRO A 953 19.74 4.45 -21.94
C PRO A 953 19.07 3.18 -22.55
N LYS A 954 17.73 3.16 -22.69
CA LYS A 954 16.93 2.06 -23.32
C LYS A 954 16.23 2.50 -24.63
N ASP A 955 16.41 1.75 -25.73
CA ASP A 955 15.78 1.95 -27.06
C ASP A 955 15.13 0.64 -27.58
N ALA A 956 14.03 0.76 -28.35
CA ALA A 956 13.24 -0.34 -28.93
C ALA A 956 13.01 -0.15 -30.44
N VAL A 957 12.81 -1.26 -31.17
CA VAL A 957 12.53 -1.27 -32.61
C VAL A 957 11.30 -2.14 -32.90
N ALA A 958 10.32 -1.58 -33.62
CA ALA A 958 9.21 -2.32 -34.22
C ALA A 958 9.48 -2.57 -35.70
N LYS A 959 9.45 -3.84 -36.12
CA LYS A 959 9.81 -4.23 -37.49
C LYS A 959 8.57 -4.31 -38.41
N PRO A 960 8.70 -3.98 -39.70
CA PRO A 960 7.64 -4.21 -40.66
C PRO A 960 7.39 -5.71 -40.84
N VAL A 961 6.12 -6.13 -40.83
CA VAL A 961 5.76 -7.52 -41.13
C VAL A 961 5.47 -7.67 -42.62
N GLY A 962 6.09 -8.67 -43.27
CA GLY A 962 5.97 -8.88 -44.72
C GLY A 962 4.60 -9.42 -45.17
N LYS A 963 3.80 -9.93 -44.23
CA LYS A 963 2.41 -10.39 -44.42
C LYS A 963 1.62 -10.16 -43.12
N PRO A 964 0.30 -9.93 -43.19
CA PRO A 964 -0.52 -9.84 -41.98
C PRO A 964 -0.38 -11.09 -41.10
N LEU A 965 -0.18 -10.89 -39.80
CA LEU A 965 -0.06 -12.00 -38.84
C LEU A 965 -1.42 -12.64 -38.55
N LEU A 966 -1.42 -13.95 -38.34
CA LEU A 966 -2.57 -14.69 -37.83
C LEU A 966 -2.65 -14.44 -36.32
N ILE A 967 -3.79 -13.94 -35.84
CA ILE A 967 -3.99 -13.64 -34.42
C ILE A 967 -4.60 -14.86 -33.74
N ASP A 968 -3.74 -15.75 -33.23
CA ASP A 968 -4.11 -17.02 -32.59
C ASP A 968 -3.47 -17.24 -31.22
N GLY A 969 -2.68 -16.27 -30.73
CA GLY A 969 -2.02 -16.30 -29.43
C GLY A 969 -0.68 -17.05 -29.45
N LYS A 970 -0.12 -17.33 -30.64
CA LYS A 970 1.14 -18.09 -30.79
C LYS A 970 2.21 -17.25 -31.46
N GLU A 971 3.46 -17.55 -31.10
CA GLU A 971 4.63 -16.80 -31.59
C GLU A 971 5.06 -17.21 -33.01
N ASN A 972 4.49 -18.27 -33.59
CA ASN A 972 5.07 -18.99 -34.72
C ASN A 972 5.24 -18.14 -36.01
N ASP A 973 4.35 -17.17 -36.22
CA ASP A 973 4.35 -16.32 -37.42
C ASP A 973 5.19 -15.03 -37.24
N TRP A 974 5.76 -14.81 -36.05
CA TRP A 974 6.59 -13.66 -35.75
C TRP A 974 8.03 -13.83 -36.27
N PRO A 975 8.69 -12.75 -36.73
CA PRO A 975 10.13 -12.78 -37.01
C PRO A 975 10.95 -13.27 -35.79
N ARG A 976 12.04 -13.98 -36.07
CA ARG A 976 12.92 -14.60 -35.04
C ARG A 976 13.72 -13.59 -34.20
N GLU A 977 13.74 -12.31 -34.57
CA GLU A 977 14.58 -11.29 -33.93
C GLU A 977 13.81 -10.00 -33.63
N SER A 978 14.26 -9.34 -32.55
CA SER A 978 13.72 -8.20 -31.77
C SER A 978 12.59 -8.55 -30.81
N THR A 979 12.98 -9.00 -29.61
CA THR A 979 12.13 -9.13 -28.42
C THR A 979 12.60 -8.09 -27.42
N LEU A 980 11.67 -7.28 -26.91
CA LEU A 980 11.89 -6.48 -25.71
C LEU A 980 11.74 -7.44 -24.53
N ASP A 981 12.73 -7.49 -23.65
CA ASP A 981 12.61 -8.23 -22.41
C ASP A 981 12.94 -7.35 -21.20
N TRP A 982 12.21 -7.60 -20.13
CA TRP A 982 12.56 -7.09 -18.83
C TRP A 982 12.09 -8.07 -17.78
N ASP A 983 12.78 -8.04 -16.65
CA ASP A 983 12.40 -8.79 -15.47
C ASP A 983 12.51 -7.87 -14.27
N ARG A 984 11.42 -7.75 -13.52
CA ARG A 984 11.42 -6.99 -12.29
C ARG A 984 11.95 -7.85 -11.15
N ASN A 985 13.22 -7.64 -10.81
CA ASN A 985 13.93 -8.31 -9.71
C ASN A 985 14.05 -9.84 -9.84
N GLY A 986 14.06 -10.39 -11.08
CA GLY A 986 14.25 -11.82 -11.31
C GLY A 986 13.01 -12.68 -11.03
N ARG A 987 11.81 -12.08 -11.03
CA ARG A 987 10.55 -12.70 -10.60
C ARG A 987 9.41 -12.55 -11.61
N PHE A 988 9.45 -11.53 -12.45
CA PHE A 988 8.34 -11.19 -13.34
C PHE A 988 8.89 -11.01 -14.76
N PRO A 989 9.37 -12.12 -15.40
CA PRO A 989 9.92 -12.04 -16.73
C PRO A 989 8.81 -11.77 -17.74
N VAL A 990 9.00 -10.72 -18.54
CA VAL A 990 8.12 -10.33 -19.63
C VAL A 990 8.92 -10.27 -20.92
N LYS A 991 8.32 -10.80 -21.98
CA LYS A 991 8.82 -10.67 -23.36
C LYS A 991 7.75 -10.01 -24.22
N VAL A 992 8.15 -9.01 -25.01
CA VAL A 992 7.25 -8.32 -25.94
C VAL A 992 7.85 -8.29 -27.33
N LYS A 993 7.03 -8.60 -28.33
CA LYS A 993 7.31 -8.30 -29.73
C LYS A 993 6.38 -7.21 -30.25
N CYS A 994 6.93 -6.34 -31.07
CA CYS A 994 6.22 -5.24 -31.69
C CYS A 994 6.50 -5.23 -33.19
N GLY A 995 5.44 -5.24 -33.99
CA GLY A 995 5.52 -5.20 -35.45
C GLY A 995 4.44 -4.31 -36.06
N PHE A 996 4.55 -3.97 -37.33
CA PHE A 996 3.53 -3.15 -38.00
C PHE A 996 3.40 -3.48 -39.49
N ASP A 997 2.22 -3.22 -40.06
CA ASP A 997 2.00 -3.11 -41.51
C ASP A 997 1.35 -1.76 -41.86
N ALA A 998 0.75 -1.65 -43.05
CA ALA A 998 0.11 -0.41 -43.50
C ALA A 998 -1.16 -0.04 -42.69
N GLU A 999 -1.83 -1.01 -42.08
CA GLU A 999 -3.13 -0.85 -41.44
C GLU A 999 -3.09 -1.10 -39.93
N ASN A 1000 -2.19 -1.97 -39.46
CA ASN A 1000 -2.20 -2.52 -38.11
C ASN A 1000 -0.85 -2.37 -37.40
N LEU A 1001 -0.94 -2.10 -36.10
CA LEU A 1001 0.11 -2.37 -35.13
C LEU A 1001 -0.10 -3.77 -34.56
N TYR A 1002 0.93 -4.59 -34.58
CA TYR A 1002 0.95 -5.92 -34.00
C TYR A 1002 1.70 -5.92 -32.67
N LEU A 1003 1.10 -6.55 -31.66
CA LEU A 1003 1.67 -6.71 -30.33
C LEU A 1003 1.60 -8.18 -29.91
N PHE A 1004 2.68 -8.70 -29.36
CA PHE A 1004 2.71 -10.02 -28.73
C PHE A 1004 3.39 -9.92 -27.37
N TYR A 1005 2.65 -10.21 -26.30
CA TYR A 1005 3.14 -10.27 -24.94
C TYR A 1005 3.22 -11.72 -24.51
N ASP A 1006 4.35 -12.12 -23.94
CA ASP A 1006 4.56 -13.40 -23.28
C ASP A 1006 4.95 -13.13 -21.82
N VAL A 1007 4.01 -13.42 -20.92
CA VAL A 1007 4.03 -12.97 -19.52
C VAL A 1007 4.01 -14.18 -18.60
N ALA A 1008 5.03 -14.33 -17.76
CA ALA A 1008 4.98 -15.29 -16.66
C ALA A 1008 4.16 -14.71 -15.51
N ASP A 1009 3.17 -15.47 -15.05
CA ASP A 1009 2.17 -15.07 -14.06
C ASP A 1009 1.54 -16.30 -13.40
N GLU A 1010 1.54 -16.38 -12.07
CA GLU A 1010 0.98 -17.51 -11.33
C GLU A 1010 -0.56 -17.56 -11.35
N SER A 1011 -1.23 -16.46 -11.71
CA SER A 1011 -2.69 -16.37 -11.85
C SER A 1011 -3.13 -15.86 -13.23
N PRO A 1012 -2.78 -16.57 -14.32
CA PRO A 1012 -2.71 -15.98 -15.64
C PRO A 1012 -4.07 -15.49 -16.18
N TRP A 1013 -4.09 -14.23 -16.58
CA TRP A 1013 -5.18 -13.59 -17.32
C TRP A 1013 -6.48 -13.47 -16.51
N ALA A 1014 -6.36 -13.10 -15.25
CA ALA A 1014 -7.43 -12.86 -14.30
C ALA A 1014 -7.76 -11.35 -14.17
N ASN A 1015 -8.88 -10.94 -14.75
CA ASN A 1015 -9.46 -9.60 -14.54
C ASN A 1015 -11.00 -9.71 -14.58
N ASN A 1016 -11.62 -9.48 -13.44
CA ASN A 1016 -13.05 -9.56 -13.15
C ASN A 1016 -13.63 -8.19 -12.76
N GLY A 1017 -13.00 -7.11 -13.23
CA GLY A 1017 -13.50 -5.75 -13.06
C GLY A 1017 -14.95 -5.61 -13.51
N LYS A 1018 -15.77 -4.95 -12.68
CA LYS A 1018 -17.21 -4.73 -12.97
C LYS A 1018 -17.47 -3.55 -13.92
N ASP A 1019 -16.44 -2.77 -14.23
CA ASP A 1019 -16.47 -1.59 -15.09
C ASP A 1019 -15.34 -1.68 -16.13
N TRP A 1020 -15.70 -1.71 -17.41
CA TRP A 1020 -14.75 -1.83 -18.51
C TRP A 1020 -13.82 -0.61 -18.66
N THR A 1021 -14.21 0.56 -18.12
CA THR A 1021 -13.40 1.79 -18.19
C THR A 1021 -12.30 1.83 -17.12
N THR A 1022 -12.34 0.93 -16.13
CA THR A 1022 -11.37 0.86 -15.03
C THR A 1022 -10.63 -0.48 -15.01
N LEU A 1023 -10.60 -1.23 -16.12
CA LEU A 1023 -9.93 -2.54 -16.16
C LEU A 1023 -8.44 -2.46 -15.85
N PHE A 1024 -7.85 -1.28 -16.07
CA PHE A 1024 -6.47 -1.00 -15.68
C PHE A 1024 -6.24 -1.02 -14.17
N LYS A 1025 -7.27 -1.16 -13.33
CA LYS A 1025 -7.22 -1.14 -11.84
C LYS A 1025 -7.57 -2.49 -11.20
N THR A 1026 -8.17 -3.39 -11.98
CA THR A 1026 -8.88 -4.56 -11.45
C THR A 1026 -8.19 -5.88 -11.74
N GLY A 1027 -7.03 -5.92 -12.37
CA GLY A 1027 -6.29 -7.17 -12.54
C GLY A 1027 -5.45 -7.24 -13.81
N ASP A 1028 -5.19 -8.46 -14.27
CA ASP A 1028 -4.26 -8.72 -15.35
C ASP A 1028 -4.62 -7.97 -16.62
N SER A 1029 -3.63 -7.30 -17.18
CA SER A 1029 -3.75 -6.61 -18.45
C SER A 1029 -2.38 -6.31 -19.03
N VAL A 1030 -2.34 -6.13 -20.35
CA VAL A 1030 -1.16 -5.62 -21.05
C VAL A 1030 -1.48 -4.24 -21.61
N ASP A 1031 -0.49 -3.34 -21.61
CA ASP A 1031 -0.66 -2.03 -22.19
C ASP A 1031 0.51 -1.52 -23.01
N LEU A 1032 0.17 -0.59 -23.90
CA LEU A 1032 1.10 0.21 -24.69
C LEU A 1032 0.79 1.68 -24.43
N GLN A 1033 1.79 2.42 -23.96
CA GLN A 1033 1.75 3.87 -23.88
C GLN A 1033 2.53 4.46 -25.05
N LEU A 1034 1.94 5.44 -25.73
CA LEU A 1034 2.50 5.97 -26.97
C LEU A 1034 2.25 7.47 -27.09
N GLY A 1035 3.30 8.21 -27.42
CA GLY A 1035 3.20 9.62 -27.83
C GLY A 1035 3.20 9.74 -29.34
N THR A 1036 2.07 10.16 -29.92
CA THR A 1036 1.88 10.22 -31.38
C THR A 1036 2.23 11.56 -32.01
N ASP A 1037 2.35 12.63 -31.20
CA ASP A 1037 2.77 13.96 -31.65
C ASP A 1037 4.30 14.06 -31.75
N PRO A 1038 4.87 14.19 -32.97
CA PRO A 1038 6.32 14.32 -33.14
C PRO A 1038 6.86 15.67 -32.65
N GLY A 1039 6.01 16.68 -32.44
CA GLY A 1039 6.39 17.99 -31.91
C GLY A 1039 6.42 18.08 -30.38
N ALA A 1040 5.99 17.03 -29.67
CA ALA A 1040 5.93 17.03 -28.22
C ALA A 1040 7.33 17.03 -27.57
N PRO A 1041 7.59 17.84 -26.52
CA PRO A 1041 8.86 17.81 -25.81
C PRO A 1041 9.19 16.41 -25.25
N PRO A 1042 10.41 15.88 -25.47
CA PRO A 1042 10.76 14.50 -25.10
C PRO A 1042 10.90 14.27 -23.58
N ASP A 1043 11.10 15.34 -22.80
CA ASP A 1043 11.26 15.37 -21.35
C ASP A 1043 9.99 15.82 -20.59
N ARG A 1044 8.86 15.93 -21.30
CA ARG A 1044 7.58 16.35 -20.71
C ARG A 1044 7.14 15.41 -19.57
N ARG A 1045 6.74 16.00 -18.44
CA ARG A 1045 6.33 15.25 -17.24
C ARG A 1045 4.87 14.82 -17.23
N GLY A 1046 4.03 15.35 -18.13
CA GLY A 1046 2.61 15.04 -18.22
C GLY A 1046 2.13 14.91 -19.66
N PRO A 1047 0.90 14.40 -19.87
CA PRO A 1047 0.38 14.12 -21.20
C PRO A 1047 0.04 15.39 -21.99
N VAL A 1048 0.29 15.34 -23.29
CA VAL A 1048 -0.10 16.36 -24.28
C VAL A 1048 -1.04 15.76 -25.34
N PRO A 1049 -1.68 16.56 -26.21
CA PRO A 1049 -2.50 16.02 -27.30
C PRO A 1049 -1.71 15.00 -28.12
N GLY A 1050 -2.29 13.80 -28.32
CA GLY A 1050 -1.64 12.69 -29.03
C GLY A 1050 -0.98 11.65 -28.11
N ASP A 1051 -0.84 11.91 -26.81
CA ASP A 1051 -0.47 10.88 -25.83
C ASP A 1051 -1.67 9.97 -25.53
N LEU A 1052 -1.45 8.66 -25.65
CA LEU A 1052 -2.47 7.64 -25.48
C LEU A 1052 -1.98 6.44 -24.66
N ARG A 1053 -2.94 5.70 -24.13
CA ARG A 1053 -2.75 4.37 -23.58
C ARG A 1053 -3.73 3.41 -24.22
N LEU A 1054 -3.21 2.30 -24.72
CA LEU A 1054 -3.98 1.15 -25.16
C LEU A 1054 -3.85 0.07 -24.09
N LEU A 1055 -4.97 -0.36 -23.52
CA LEU A 1055 -5.05 -1.46 -22.56
C LEU A 1055 -5.76 -2.66 -23.19
N ILE A 1056 -5.27 -3.87 -22.95
CA ILE A 1056 -5.94 -5.12 -23.32
C ILE A 1056 -6.11 -5.98 -22.07
N ALA A 1057 -7.35 -6.37 -21.77
CA ALA A 1057 -7.71 -7.13 -20.57
C ALA A 1057 -8.89 -8.07 -20.85
N PRO A 1058 -9.09 -9.16 -20.06
CA PRO A 1058 -10.32 -9.92 -20.11
C PRO A 1058 -11.49 -9.12 -19.50
N PHE A 1059 -12.67 -9.22 -20.12
CA PHE A 1059 -13.92 -8.65 -19.64
C PHE A 1059 -15.09 -9.51 -20.13
N GLU A 1060 -15.96 -9.94 -19.20
CA GLU A 1060 -17.10 -10.81 -19.49
C GLU A 1060 -16.72 -12.08 -20.30
N GLY A 1061 -15.54 -12.65 -20.02
CA GLY A 1061 -15.03 -13.86 -20.65
C GLY A 1061 -14.39 -13.68 -22.03
N GLN A 1062 -14.25 -12.45 -22.51
CA GLN A 1062 -13.64 -12.11 -23.80
C GLN A 1062 -12.50 -11.08 -23.63
N PRO A 1063 -11.46 -11.07 -24.48
CA PRO A 1063 -10.48 -10.00 -24.46
C PRO A 1063 -11.09 -8.69 -25.00
N LEU A 1064 -10.78 -7.57 -24.34
CA LEU A 1064 -11.24 -6.24 -24.69
C LEU A 1064 -10.05 -5.28 -24.83
N ALA A 1065 -9.99 -4.54 -25.93
CA ALA A 1065 -9.08 -3.40 -26.10
C ALA A 1065 -9.79 -2.08 -25.71
N VAL A 1066 -9.21 -1.36 -24.75
CA VAL A 1066 -9.69 -0.05 -24.28
C VAL A 1066 -8.67 1.02 -24.61
N LEU A 1067 -9.11 2.08 -25.28
CA LEU A 1067 -8.30 3.23 -25.64
C LEU A 1067 -8.58 4.41 -24.70
N TYR A 1068 -7.52 4.95 -24.14
CA TYR A 1068 -7.51 6.17 -23.33
C TYR A 1068 -6.70 7.24 -24.05
N ARG A 1069 -7.33 8.38 -24.38
CA ARG A 1069 -6.62 9.54 -24.97
C ARG A 1069 -6.72 10.75 -24.07
N HIS A 1070 -5.57 11.36 -23.79
CA HIS A 1070 -5.47 12.55 -22.95
C HIS A 1070 -5.35 13.80 -23.82
N ARG A 1071 -5.91 14.91 -23.32
CA ARG A 1071 -5.81 16.26 -23.88
C ARG A 1071 -6.35 16.35 -25.32
N VAL A 1072 -7.52 15.76 -25.60
CA VAL A 1072 -8.17 15.79 -26.93
C VAL A 1072 -9.07 17.03 -27.04
N PRO A 1073 -8.76 18.01 -27.91
CA PRO A 1073 -9.59 19.21 -28.04
C PRO A 1073 -11.02 18.88 -28.51
N GLY A 1074 -12.03 19.41 -27.79
CA GLY A 1074 -13.44 19.27 -28.16
C GLY A 1074 -14.03 17.87 -27.96
N ALA A 1075 -13.40 17.01 -27.16
CA ALA A 1075 -13.91 15.69 -26.87
C ALA A 1075 -15.31 15.71 -26.24
N LYS A 1076 -16.10 14.68 -26.54
CA LYS A 1076 -17.45 14.49 -26.02
C LYS A 1076 -17.46 13.35 -25.01
N ASN A 1077 -18.05 13.56 -23.84
CA ASN A 1077 -18.17 12.59 -22.74
C ASN A 1077 -16.81 12.17 -22.13
N PRO A 1078 -16.00 13.11 -21.60
CA PRO A 1078 -14.79 12.76 -20.87
C PRO A 1078 -15.11 11.89 -19.65
N VAL A 1079 -14.18 11.01 -19.27
CA VAL A 1079 -14.28 10.20 -18.05
C VAL A 1079 -13.28 10.73 -17.03
N THR A 1080 -13.78 11.11 -15.87
CA THR A 1080 -12.95 11.58 -14.75
C THR A 1080 -12.74 10.45 -13.76
N PHE A 1081 -11.48 10.06 -13.57
CA PHE A 1081 -11.04 9.12 -12.55
C PHE A 1081 -10.62 9.90 -11.31
N THR A 1082 -11.02 9.44 -10.12
CA THR A 1082 -10.94 10.27 -8.93
C THR A 1082 -10.54 9.49 -7.68
N CYS A 1083 -9.81 10.12 -6.76
CA CYS A 1083 -9.51 9.65 -5.40
C CYS A 1083 -9.53 10.86 -4.42
N PRO A 1084 -9.27 10.68 -3.11
CA PRO A 1084 -9.46 11.74 -2.14
C PRO A 1084 -8.68 13.03 -2.32
N TRP A 1085 -7.51 12.95 -2.92
CA TRP A 1085 -6.60 14.08 -3.01
C TRP A 1085 -6.38 14.58 -4.44
N ARG A 1086 -6.89 13.88 -5.46
CA ARG A 1086 -6.75 14.27 -6.87
C ARG A 1086 -7.79 13.62 -7.80
N SER A 1087 -7.88 14.16 -9.00
CA SER A 1087 -8.60 13.56 -10.13
C SER A 1087 -7.74 13.63 -11.40
N GLU A 1088 -7.97 12.71 -12.34
CA GLU A 1088 -7.43 12.77 -13.70
C GLU A 1088 -8.58 12.58 -14.68
N THR A 1089 -8.72 13.51 -15.63
CA THR A 1089 -9.73 13.43 -16.68
C THR A 1089 -9.09 12.90 -17.96
N VAL A 1090 -9.68 11.85 -18.50
CA VAL A 1090 -9.36 11.28 -19.81
C VAL A 1090 -10.46 11.68 -20.78
N ASP A 1091 -10.08 12.41 -21.82
CA ASP A 1091 -11.03 13.05 -22.74
C ASP A 1091 -11.79 12.05 -23.61
N VAL A 1092 -11.14 10.95 -23.97
CA VAL A 1092 -11.76 9.86 -24.74
C VAL A 1092 -11.40 8.53 -24.10
N VAL A 1093 -12.42 7.83 -23.61
CA VAL A 1093 -12.35 6.42 -23.17
C VAL A 1093 -13.33 5.61 -24.01
N ARG A 1094 -12.82 4.67 -24.81
CA ARG A 1094 -13.67 3.84 -25.67
C ARG A 1094 -13.11 2.44 -25.89
N ARG A 1095 -13.99 1.53 -26.28
CA ARG A 1095 -13.63 0.21 -26.80
C ARG A 1095 -13.12 0.35 -28.24
N ILE A 1096 -12.15 -0.49 -28.61
CA ILE A 1096 -11.69 -0.62 -30.00
C ILE A 1096 -12.37 -1.85 -30.61
N ASP A 1097 -13.51 -1.66 -31.26
CA ASP A 1097 -14.28 -2.76 -31.85
C ASP A 1097 -13.53 -3.43 -33.02
N GLY A 1098 -12.62 -2.72 -33.67
CA GLY A 1098 -11.77 -3.24 -34.75
C GLY A 1098 -10.54 -4.02 -34.30
N ALA A 1099 -10.28 -4.13 -32.99
CA ALA A 1099 -9.13 -4.86 -32.48
C ALA A 1099 -9.36 -6.38 -32.60
N ARG A 1100 -8.37 -7.09 -33.15
CA ARG A 1100 -8.37 -8.56 -33.18
C ARG A 1100 -7.40 -9.05 -32.12
N ILE A 1101 -7.89 -9.86 -31.18
CA ILE A 1101 -7.13 -10.26 -30.00
C ILE A 1101 -7.31 -11.75 -29.76
N ALA A 1102 -6.21 -12.45 -29.54
CA ALA A 1102 -6.17 -13.85 -29.15
C ALA A 1102 -5.32 -14.01 -27.89
N VAL A 1103 -5.77 -14.89 -27.00
CA VAL A 1103 -5.08 -15.14 -25.72
C VAL A 1103 -4.90 -16.63 -25.52
N ALA A 1104 -3.66 -17.05 -25.28
CA ALA A 1104 -3.33 -18.42 -24.87
C ALA A 1104 -2.93 -18.43 -23.40
N LYS A 1105 -3.55 -19.30 -22.60
CA LYS A 1105 -3.28 -19.42 -21.16
C LYS A 1105 -2.62 -20.76 -20.87
N GLU A 1106 -1.55 -20.72 -20.08
CA GLU A 1106 -0.90 -21.89 -19.48
C GLU A 1106 -1.08 -21.82 -17.96
N LYS A 1107 -0.39 -22.66 -17.19
CA LYS A 1107 -0.56 -22.70 -15.72
C LYS A 1107 0.02 -21.47 -15.03
N ASP A 1108 1.16 -20.99 -15.51
CA ASP A 1108 2.02 -19.97 -14.90
C ASP A 1108 2.40 -18.88 -15.92
N ARG A 1109 1.58 -18.72 -16.96
CA ARG A 1109 1.86 -17.85 -18.09
C ARG A 1109 0.60 -17.54 -18.90
N TYR A 1110 0.57 -16.36 -19.51
CA TYR A 1110 -0.34 -16.06 -20.60
C TYR A 1110 0.37 -15.36 -21.76
N ARG A 1111 -0.17 -15.56 -22.97
CA ARG A 1111 0.28 -14.90 -24.19
C ARG A 1111 -0.86 -14.10 -24.78
N VAL A 1112 -0.63 -12.83 -25.06
CA VAL A 1112 -1.59 -11.93 -25.70
C VAL A 1112 -1.06 -11.57 -27.07
N GLU A 1113 -1.81 -11.89 -28.11
CA GLU A 1113 -1.52 -11.47 -29.47
C GLU A 1113 -2.63 -10.55 -29.96
N ALA A 1114 -2.26 -9.37 -30.47
CA ALA A 1114 -3.22 -8.37 -30.89
C ALA A 1114 -2.82 -7.68 -32.20
N ALA A 1115 -3.79 -7.48 -33.08
CA ALA A 1115 -3.72 -6.55 -34.20
C ALA A 1115 -4.64 -5.36 -33.92
N ILE A 1116 -4.04 -4.17 -33.85
CA ILE A 1116 -4.72 -2.92 -33.50
C ILE A 1116 -4.69 -2.01 -34.72
N PRO A 1117 -5.85 -1.55 -35.22
CA PRO A 1117 -5.88 -0.61 -36.34
C PRO A 1117 -5.11 0.68 -36.03
N LEU A 1118 -4.14 1.05 -36.86
CA LEU A 1118 -3.36 2.28 -36.71
C LEU A 1118 -4.25 3.53 -36.71
N ALA A 1119 -5.33 3.51 -37.50
CA ALA A 1119 -6.34 4.57 -37.55
C ALA A 1119 -7.01 4.80 -36.18
N ASP A 1120 -7.31 3.73 -35.44
CA ASP A 1120 -7.87 3.82 -34.08
C ASP A 1120 -6.89 4.43 -33.09
N LEU A 1121 -5.58 4.31 -33.33
CA LEU A 1121 -4.50 4.97 -32.57
C LEU A 1121 -4.19 6.39 -33.04
N GLY A 1122 -4.81 6.85 -34.15
CA GLY A 1122 -4.54 8.16 -34.73
C GLY A 1122 -3.21 8.22 -35.48
N LEU A 1123 -2.70 7.06 -35.91
CA LEU A 1123 -1.44 6.91 -36.63
C LEU A 1123 -1.69 6.68 -38.11
N LYS A 1124 -0.77 7.21 -38.92
CA LYS A 1124 -0.69 7.00 -40.37
C LYS A 1124 0.77 7.12 -40.80
N ASP A 1125 1.16 6.39 -41.83
CA ASP A 1125 2.49 6.48 -42.47
C ASP A 1125 3.63 6.37 -41.44
N VAL A 1126 3.59 5.31 -40.63
CA VAL A 1126 4.43 5.17 -39.43
C VAL A 1126 5.88 4.74 -39.72
N ALA A 1127 6.15 4.21 -40.91
CA ALA A 1127 7.47 3.71 -41.28
C ALA A 1127 8.56 4.80 -41.18
N GLY A 1128 9.71 4.45 -40.59
CA GLY A 1128 10.85 5.32 -40.36
C GLY A 1128 10.71 6.29 -39.17
N ARG A 1129 9.54 6.38 -38.54
CA ARG A 1129 9.29 7.34 -37.45
C ARG A 1129 9.77 6.78 -36.10
N LYS A 1130 10.22 7.69 -35.23
CA LYS A 1130 10.58 7.41 -33.83
C LYS A 1130 9.50 8.01 -32.93
N PHE A 1131 9.00 7.21 -32.00
CA PHE A 1131 7.97 7.59 -31.04
C PHE A 1131 8.50 7.41 -29.62
N LYS A 1132 7.98 8.20 -28.67
CA LYS A 1132 8.14 7.90 -27.25
C LYS A 1132 7.14 6.81 -26.89
N ALA A 1133 7.61 5.72 -26.30
CA ALA A 1133 6.76 4.59 -25.98
C ALA A 1133 7.23 3.86 -24.72
N ASP A 1134 6.28 3.18 -24.09
CA ASP A 1134 6.56 2.21 -23.04
C ASP A 1134 5.60 1.03 -23.15
N PHE A 1135 6.10 -0.14 -22.79
CA PHE A 1135 5.37 -1.41 -22.84
C PHE A 1135 5.16 -1.87 -21.41
N GLY A 1136 3.91 -2.10 -21.04
CA GLY A 1136 3.52 -2.44 -19.68
C GLY A 1136 2.77 -3.75 -19.57
N VAL A 1137 2.95 -4.39 -18.43
CA VAL A 1137 2.13 -5.49 -17.93
C VAL A 1137 1.64 -5.11 -16.55
N ILE A 1138 0.35 -5.29 -16.33
CA ILE A 1138 -0.29 -5.19 -15.04
C ILE A 1138 -0.61 -6.61 -14.58
N TYR A 1139 -0.19 -6.92 -13.36
CA TYR A 1139 -0.49 -8.16 -12.66
C TYR A 1139 -1.59 -7.90 -11.65
N GLY A 1140 -2.61 -8.74 -11.67
CA GLY A 1140 -3.74 -8.76 -10.75
C GLY A 1140 -3.59 -9.78 -9.63
N ASP A 1141 -4.53 -9.73 -8.69
CA ASP A 1141 -4.75 -10.84 -7.77
C ASP A 1141 -5.38 -12.06 -8.46
N PRO A 1142 -5.27 -13.27 -7.88
CA PRO A 1142 -5.85 -14.47 -8.48
C PRO A 1142 -7.35 -14.38 -8.75
N GLU A 1143 -8.06 -13.55 -7.98
CA GLU A 1143 -9.48 -13.27 -8.16
C GLU A 1143 -9.77 -12.23 -9.25
N GLY A 1144 -8.76 -11.53 -9.80
CA GLY A 1144 -8.91 -10.49 -10.80
C GLY A 1144 -9.77 -9.32 -10.31
N THR A 1145 -9.55 -8.84 -9.10
CA THR A 1145 -10.32 -7.73 -8.52
C THR A 1145 -9.49 -6.47 -8.28
N VAL A 1146 -8.17 -6.59 -8.11
CA VAL A 1146 -7.26 -5.46 -7.84
C VAL A 1146 -5.90 -5.68 -8.49
N ASN A 1147 -5.23 -4.58 -8.83
CA ASN A 1147 -3.84 -4.62 -9.25
C ASN A 1147 -2.88 -4.93 -8.10
N GLN A 1148 -1.84 -5.68 -8.42
CA GLN A 1148 -0.72 -5.98 -7.55
C GLN A 1148 0.54 -5.30 -8.09
N LEU A 1149 0.88 -5.49 -9.37
CA LEU A 1149 2.10 -4.91 -9.92
C LEU A 1149 1.84 -4.24 -11.26
N ARG A 1150 2.52 -3.12 -11.48
CA ARG A 1150 2.68 -2.52 -12.80
C ARG A 1150 4.15 -2.61 -13.21
N SER A 1151 4.45 -3.39 -14.24
CA SER A 1151 5.80 -3.68 -14.70
C SER A 1151 5.98 -3.13 -16.11
N TYR A 1152 6.94 -2.23 -16.30
CA TYR A 1152 7.17 -1.56 -17.58
C TYR A 1152 8.63 -1.72 -18.03
N TRP A 1153 8.81 -1.75 -19.35
CA TRP A 1153 10.11 -1.89 -19.99
C TRP A 1153 11.06 -0.72 -19.65
N SER A 1154 10.57 0.52 -19.69
CA SER A 1154 11.38 1.72 -19.40
C SER A 1154 11.04 2.37 -18.06
N ASN A 1155 9.76 2.63 -17.79
CA ASN A 1155 9.34 3.35 -16.60
C ASN A 1155 9.40 2.48 -15.34
N THR A 1156 10.41 2.71 -14.49
CA THR A 1156 10.56 1.99 -13.22
C THR A 1156 9.76 2.62 -12.07
N ALA A 1157 9.24 3.84 -12.23
CA ALA A 1157 8.45 4.59 -11.22
C ALA A 1157 6.97 4.17 -11.23
N THR A 1158 6.73 2.88 -11.08
CA THR A 1158 5.42 2.24 -11.28
C THR A 1158 4.91 1.54 -10.01
N GLY A 1159 5.47 1.89 -8.85
CA GLY A 1159 5.16 1.27 -7.56
C GLY A 1159 3.76 1.57 -7.00
N LEU A 1160 3.07 2.57 -7.57
CA LEU A 1160 1.71 2.94 -7.16
C LEU A 1160 0.67 1.96 -7.73
N VAL A 1161 -0.10 1.28 -6.88
CA VAL A 1161 -1.10 0.26 -7.28
C VAL A 1161 -2.43 0.33 -6.52
N ASN A 1162 -2.67 1.39 -5.74
CA ASN A 1162 -3.91 1.59 -4.97
C ASN A 1162 -4.61 2.91 -5.29
N ASP A 1163 -4.21 3.62 -6.34
CA ASP A 1163 -4.71 4.98 -6.61
C ASP A 1163 -5.17 5.09 -8.07
N VAL A 1164 -6.49 5.18 -8.26
CA VAL A 1164 -7.11 5.16 -9.59
C VAL A 1164 -6.58 6.28 -10.49
N PRO A 1165 -6.53 7.57 -10.08
CA PRO A 1165 -6.01 8.64 -10.92
C PRO A 1165 -4.52 8.48 -11.26
N GLY A 1166 -3.71 8.00 -10.32
CA GLY A 1166 -2.29 7.75 -10.49
C GLY A 1166 -1.95 6.58 -11.39
N GLU A 1167 -2.84 5.60 -11.44
CA GLU A 1167 -2.67 4.44 -12.28
C GLU A 1167 -3.05 4.69 -13.75
N ILE A 1168 -3.88 5.70 -14.02
CA ILE A 1168 -4.25 6.12 -15.38
C ILE A 1168 -3.37 7.25 -15.94
N MET A 1169 -2.71 8.04 -15.09
CA MET A 1169 -1.80 9.10 -15.55
C MET A 1169 -0.62 8.57 -16.38
N LEU A 1170 -0.20 9.40 -17.33
CA LEU A 1170 0.96 9.14 -18.19
C LEU A 1170 2.17 9.97 -17.74
N SER A 1171 3.36 9.38 -17.77
CA SER A 1171 4.63 10.04 -17.44
C SER A 1171 5.64 9.93 -18.58
N PRO A 1172 5.47 10.72 -19.67
CA PRO A 1172 6.24 10.52 -20.91
C PRO A 1172 7.75 10.72 -20.79
N ASN A 1173 8.19 11.48 -19.78
CA ASN A 1173 9.61 11.66 -19.46
C ASN A 1173 10.32 10.34 -19.07
N LEU A 1174 9.59 9.33 -18.62
CA LEU A 1174 10.14 8.02 -18.21
C LEU A 1174 10.03 6.95 -19.31
N TRP A 1175 9.40 7.27 -20.44
CA TRP A 1175 9.27 6.36 -21.57
C TRP A 1175 10.60 6.18 -22.30
N GLY A 1176 10.81 5.00 -22.87
CA GLY A 1176 11.91 4.76 -23.80
C GLY A 1176 11.58 5.34 -25.16
N SER A 1177 12.29 4.86 -26.19
CA SER A 1177 11.97 5.21 -27.57
C SER A 1177 11.67 3.98 -28.41
N LEU A 1178 10.68 4.10 -29.31
CA LEU A 1178 10.29 3.08 -30.28
C LEU A 1178 10.51 3.58 -31.71
N LYS A 1179 11.40 2.93 -32.46
CA LYS A 1179 11.62 3.20 -33.89
C LYS A 1179 10.80 2.22 -34.73
N MET A 1180 9.99 2.72 -35.67
CA MET A 1180 9.25 1.90 -36.63
C MET A 1180 10.13 1.66 -37.88
N GLY A 1181 10.94 0.60 -37.92
CA GLY A 1181 11.85 0.35 -39.05
C GLY A 1181 12.91 -0.74 -38.79
N GLY A 1182 13.85 -0.93 -39.71
CA GLY A 1182 15.08 -1.71 -39.46
C GLY A 1182 16.14 -0.87 -38.73
N GLU A 1183 17.09 -1.53 -38.06
CA GLU A 1183 18.21 -0.83 -37.38
C GLU A 1183 18.98 0.08 -38.34
#